data_AF-A0A6P0IPT7-F1
#
_entry.id   AF-A0A6P0IPT7-F1
#
_cell.length_a   1.000
_cell.length_b   1.000
_cell.length_c   1.000
_cell.angle_alpha   90.00
_cell.angle_beta   90.00
_cell.angle_gamma   90.00
#
_symmetry.space_group_name_H-M   'P 1'
#
loop_
_entity.id
_entity.type
_entity.pdbx_description
1 polymer ?
#
loop_
_entity_poly.entity_id
_entity_poly.type
_entity_poly.pdbx_seq_one_letter_code
_entity_poly.pdbx_strand_id
1 'polypeptide(L)'
;MATLYVNPATGSDSADGSESTPFKTITKAFESAGSGDEIQLKPGTYNTASGETFPLKAPSGVQIIGDEANKGKDILIEGNGLFNTRFGGGQNVTLILAKDTELRGVTMTNRERRGTGAWIESGSPVVANCTFKECNREGVNVTGEATPEVKDNNFIGSGIEGQGISITRDAKGNIQGNTCKKMGNGIAVDSNAAPRLVENQTSENIFGIVVSGDARPILRKNRMENNDRFGLSVSGKGLPDLGTTGDPGENVLRNNGEFDLKNYTTVKLISVGNFLVASKVSGPVQIDDAITKVPPTPTPSPTPTPSPTPTPSPTPTPSPTPTPSPTPTPSPTPTPSPTKKLTDIAGHWAEDFIKGLYSKGYISGFPDGTFQPEKTMTRAEYAALLVNAFNPSAERDAKDFSDVASNYWAYEKIKQAYRGGFLSGYPGGTFKPADKVQRAQIIVSLVNGLDLTAASPNALQAYDDSGSIPTYAIEAVKTATKKEIIVNHSNLRQLNPTRNATRAEVAAMVYQALVDAGTVSAITNQYIVKFDDDGIPTFADIQNHWAKEFIQGLLAEGMISGVDNSNFKPNDKINRAQYAALISKAFNPAPKAERPAKQFKDVSDKSWAKDAIQKAYRGGFLSGYANGNFGQADNVKRADVIVSLVNGLGLNESDPNALDLYDDKGDIPSYATDQVITATKKLIVVNSPDQRKLNPVREATRGEVAAMVYQALLDQGTLTAAVNSEYIVVG
;
A
#
# COMPACT_ATOMS: atom_id res chain seq x y z
N MET A 1 -6.79 44.24 8.56
CA MET A 1 -7.90 43.28 8.52
C MET A 1 -8.80 43.67 7.37
N ALA A 2 -8.37 43.32 6.18
CA ALA A 2 -9.17 43.31 4.97
C ALA A 2 -9.61 41.86 4.70
N THR A 3 -10.75 41.70 4.02
CA THR A 3 -11.17 40.40 3.44
C THR A 3 -10.89 40.42 1.95
N LEU A 4 -10.05 39.49 1.50
CA LEU A 4 -9.72 39.26 0.10
C LEU A 4 -10.50 38.04 -0.41
N TYR A 5 -11.22 38.19 -1.52
CA TYR A 5 -12.03 37.12 -2.09
C TYR A 5 -11.28 36.43 -3.22
N VAL A 6 -11.34 35.10 -3.25
CA VAL A 6 -10.71 34.29 -4.31
C VAL A 6 -11.75 33.37 -4.95
N ASN A 7 -11.87 33.44 -6.27
CA ASN A 7 -12.75 32.58 -7.05
C ASN A 7 -11.98 32.01 -8.27
N PRO A 8 -11.73 30.70 -8.33
CA PRO A 8 -10.90 30.10 -9.37
C PRO A 8 -11.59 30.06 -10.73
N ALA A 9 -12.93 30.15 -10.75
CA ALA A 9 -13.74 30.11 -11.97
C ALA A 9 -13.90 31.48 -12.62
N THR A 10 -14.15 32.53 -11.83
CA THR A 10 -14.50 33.87 -12.35
C THR A 10 -13.55 34.99 -11.96
N GLY A 11 -12.60 34.75 -11.05
CA GLY A 11 -11.67 35.76 -10.58
C GLY A 11 -10.56 36.08 -11.59
N SER A 12 -9.78 37.12 -11.28
CA SER A 12 -8.60 37.54 -12.05
C SER A 12 -7.48 37.99 -11.11
N ASP A 13 -6.24 37.54 -11.35
CA ASP A 13 -5.09 37.92 -10.51
C ASP A 13 -4.57 39.35 -10.78
N SER A 14 -5.16 40.04 -11.76
CA SER A 14 -4.99 41.49 -11.96
C SER A 14 -6.10 42.32 -11.29
N ALA A 15 -7.06 41.67 -10.60
CA ALA A 15 -8.12 42.36 -9.87
C ALA A 15 -7.63 42.96 -8.55
N ASP A 16 -8.52 43.58 -7.78
CA ASP A 16 -8.22 44.20 -6.48
C ASP A 16 -8.50 43.28 -5.27
N GLY A 17 -9.11 42.11 -5.50
CA GLY A 17 -9.42 41.14 -4.45
C GLY A 17 -10.68 41.44 -3.65
N SER A 18 -11.48 42.43 -4.03
CA SER A 18 -12.78 42.71 -3.40
C SER A 18 -13.82 41.63 -3.78
N GLU A 19 -14.97 41.61 -3.10
CA GLU A 19 -16.02 40.62 -3.40
C GLU A 19 -16.57 40.76 -4.84
N SER A 20 -16.67 41.99 -5.34
CA SER A 20 -17.13 42.28 -6.71
C SER A 20 -16.09 41.93 -7.77
N THR A 21 -14.79 41.98 -7.42
CA THR A 21 -13.67 41.74 -8.33
C THR A 21 -12.61 40.85 -7.65
N PRO A 22 -12.93 39.56 -7.44
CA PRO A 22 -12.08 38.65 -6.66
C PRO A 22 -10.80 38.27 -7.41
N PHE A 23 -9.77 37.90 -6.66
CA PHE A 23 -8.59 37.24 -7.21
C PHE A 23 -8.96 35.87 -7.80
N LYS A 24 -8.15 35.37 -8.75
CA LYS A 24 -8.35 34.03 -9.31
C LYS A 24 -7.68 32.97 -8.44
N THR A 25 -6.49 33.25 -7.93
CA THR A 25 -5.65 32.28 -7.23
C THR A 25 -5.39 32.65 -5.77
N ILE A 26 -5.24 31.62 -4.94
CA ILE A 26 -4.76 31.73 -3.56
C ILE A 26 -3.33 32.25 -3.56
N THR A 27 -2.52 31.81 -4.54
CA THR A 27 -1.16 32.32 -4.78
C THR A 27 -1.15 33.85 -4.82
N LYS A 28 -2.04 34.47 -5.61
CA LYS A 28 -2.13 35.93 -5.69
C LYS A 28 -2.60 36.57 -4.39
N ALA A 29 -3.60 35.98 -3.74
CA ALA A 29 -4.11 36.48 -2.47
C ALA A 29 -3.02 36.48 -1.37
N PHE A 30 -2.15 35.45 -1.33
CA PHE A 30 -1.01 35.40 -0.41
C PHE A 30 0.04 36.49 -0.65
N GLU A 31 0.22 36.97 -1.88
CA GLU A 31 1.11 38.10 -2.16
C GLU A 31 0.55 39.43 -1.63
N SER A 32 -0.77 39.52 -1.48
CA SER A 32 -1.47 40.76 -1.10
C SER A 32 -1.92 40.80 0.37
N ALA A 33 -2.04 39.64 1.02
CA ALA A 33 -2.51 39.53 2.39
C ALA A 33 -1.42 39.87 3.41
N GLY A 34 -1.78 40.67 4.42
CA GLY A 34 -0.97 40.91 5.62
C GLY A 34 -1.49 40.14 6.85
N SER A 35 -0.73 40.21 7.94
CA SER A 35 -1.14 39.61 9.22
C SER A 35 -2.49 40.16 9.69
N GLY A 36 -3.41 39.27 10.04
CA GLY A 36 -4.78 39.58 10.46
C GLY A 36 -5.78 39.70 9.31
N ASP A 37 -5.34 39.66 8.06
CA ASP A 37 -6.26 39.67 6.92
C ASP A 37 -6.89 38.29 6.68
N GLU A 38 -8.06 38.31 6.08
CA GLU A 38 -8.86 37.15 5.74
C GLU A 38 -8.83 36.92 4.22
N ILE A 39 -8.71 35.66 3.81
CA ILE A 39 -8.84 35.21 2.43
C ILE A 39 -10.07 34.30 2.36
N GLN A 40 -11.16 34.82 1.81
CA GLN A 40 -12.41 34.12 1.64
C GLN A 40 -12.42 33.38 0.29
N LEU A 41 -12.43 32.06 0.35
CA LEU A 41 -12.51 31.17 -0.81
C LEU A 41 -13.97 30.96 -1.21
N LYS A 42 -14.26 31.07 -2.51
CA LYS A 42 -15.55 30.69 -3.10
C LYS A 42 -15.48 29.22 -3.61
N PRO A 43 -16.62 28.53 -3.79
CA PRO A 43 -16.64 27.17 -4.33
C PRO A 43 -15.86 27.01 -5.64
N GLY A 44 -15.09 25.94 -5.76
CA GLY A 44 -14.26 25.68 -6.92
C GLY A 44 -13.08 24.74 -6.65
N THR A 45 -12.31 24.48 -7.70
CA THR A 45 -11.07 23.71 -7.61
C THR A 45 -9.87 24.64 -7.82
N TYR A 46 -8.99 24.67 -6.83
CA TYR A 46 -7.76 25.44 -6.79
C TYR A 46 -6.59 24.48 -7.03
N ASN A 47 -6.09 24.45 -8.26
CA ASN A 47 -5.00 23.58 -8.70
C ASN A 47 -4.10 24.30 -9.73
N THR A 48 -3.08 23.62 -10.24
CA THR A 48 -2.19 24.22 -11.26
C THR A 48 -2.94 24.61 -12.54
N ALA A 49 -4.00 23.90 -12.91
CA ALA A 49 -4.82 24.25 -14.08
C ALA A 49 -5.67 25.51 -13.85
N SER A 50 -6.06 25.81 -12.60
CA SER A 50 -6.72 27.07 -12.25
C SER A 50 -5.74 28.23 -12.05
N GLY A 51 -4.42 27.96 -12.07
CA GLY A 51 -3.35 28.97 -12.01
C GLY A 51 -2.52 28.95 -10.74
N GLU A 52 -2.76 28.02 -9.80
CA GLU A 52 -2.00 27.97 -8.55
C GLU A 52 -0.54 27.55 -8.75
N THR A 53 0.35 28.14 -7.95
CA THR A 53 1.76 27.74 -7.87
C THR A 53 2.04 27.03 -6.55
N PHE A 54 2.28 25.72 -6.61
CA PHE A 54 2.57 24.90 -5.44
C PHE A 54 4.09 24.80 -5.15
N PRO A 55 4.49 24.61 -3.88
CA PRO A 55 3.60 24.53 -2.72
C PRO A 55 3.12 25.92 -2.31
N LEU A 56 1.84 26.01 -1.90
CA LEU A 56 1.26 27.25 -1.39
C LEU A 56 1.90 27.60 -0.04
N LYS A 57 2.20 28.88 0.20
CA LYS A 57 2.88 29.35 1.43
C LYS A 57 2.08 30.46 2.08
N ALA A 58 1.29 30.12 3.09
CA ALA A 58 0.45 31.10 3.79
C ALA A 58 1.35 32.11 4.54
N PRO A 59 1.16 33.42 4.38
CA PRO A 59 1.86 34.44 5.17
C PRO A 59 1.44 34.37 6.65
N SER A 60 2.33 34.77 7.57
CA SER A 60 2.04 34.71 9.01
C SER A 60 0.82 35.56 9.39
N GLY A 61 -0.04 35.05 10.28
CA GLY A 61 -1.22 35.77 10.76
C GLY A 61 -2.42 35.79 9.80
N VAL A 62 -2.33 35.20 8.62
CA VAL A 62 -3.41 35.20 7.61
C VAL A 62 -4.44 34.10 7.91
N GLN A 63 -5.72 34.43 7.70
CA GLN A 63 -6.84 33.50 7.83
C GLN A 63 -7.35 33.06 6.46
N ILE A 64 -7.37 31.76 6.18
CA ILE A 64 -7.87 31.17 4.93
C ILE A 64 -9.21 30.51 5.24
N ILE A 65 -10.29 31.09 4.74
CA ILE A 65 -11.66 30.74 5.12
C ILE A 65 -12.40 30.20 3.91
N GLY A 66 -12.86 28.96 3.98
CA GLY A 66 -13.81 28.36 3.05
C GLY A 66 -15.22 28.25 3.65
N ASP A 67 -15.79 27.05 3.62
CA ASP A 67 -17.10 26.74 4.20
C ASP A 67 -16.93 25.75 5.36
N GLU A 68 -16.94 26.28 6.59
CA GLU A 68 -16.81 25.47 7.80
C GLU A 68 -18.03 24.57 8.05
N ALA A 69 -19.21 24.99 7.61
CA ALA A 69 -20.46 24.27 7.89
C ALA A 69 -20.50 22.91 7.19
N ASN A 70 -19.91 22.81 5.99
CA ASN A 70 -19.81 21.56 5.23
C ASN A 70 -18.38 20.98 5.17
N LYS A 71 -17.46 21.55 5.95
CA LYS A 71 -16.03 21.18 5.98
C LYS A 71 -15.35 21.24 4.61
N GLY A 72 -15.70 22.26 3.83
CA GLY A 72 -15.09 22.59 2.55
C GLY A 72 -15.42 21.66 1.40
N LYS A 73 -16.57 20.97 1.44
CA LYS A 73 -16.97 19.97 0.45
C LYS A 73 -16.85 20.46 -1.01
N ASP A 74 -17.18 21.73 -1.24
CA ASP A 74 -17.21 22.35 -2.57
C ASP A 74 -16.00 23.25 -2.87
N ILE A 75 -14.99 23.26 -1.97
CA ILE A 75 -13.77 24.08 -2.06
C ILE A 75 -12.58 23.12 -2.02
N LEU A 76 -12.09 22.70 -3.18
CA LEU A 76 -11.00 21.73 -3.31
C LEU A 76 -9.67 22.43 -3.61
N ILE A 77 -8.68 22.26 -2.74
CA ILE A 77 -7.28 22.60 -2.98
C ILE A 77 -6.53 21.33 -3.34
N GLU A 78 -6.06 21.23 -4.59
CA GLU A 78 -5.42 20.04 -5.13
C GLU A 78 -4.10 20.41 -5.80
N GLY A 79 -3.01 19.90 -5.25
CA GLY A 79 -1.70 20.12 -5.82
C GLY A 79 -0.58 19.71 -4.90
N ASN A 80 0.64 19.86 -5.38
CA ASN A 80 1.83 19.33 -4.73
C ASN A 80 3.05 20.13 -5.16
N GLY A 81 4.03 20.29 -4.28
CA GLY A 81 5.25 21.02 -4.58
C GLY A 81 6.35 20.73 -3.58
N LEU A 82 7.60 20.87 -4.04
CA LEU A 82 8.77 20.61 -3.20
C LEU A 82 8.98 21.75 -2.20
N PHE A 83 8.93 21.42 -0.91
CA PHE A 83 9.24 22.30 0.19
C PHE A 83 10.51 21.82 0.91
N ASN A 84 11.54 22.67 0.93
CA ASN A 84 12.75 22.39 1.69
C ASN A 84 12.53 22.80 3.14
N THR A 85 12.37 21.80 4.01
CA THR A 85 12.22 22.04 5.45
C THR A 85 13.53 22.53 6.06
N ARG A 86 13.43 23.36 7.11
CA ARG A 86 14.61 23.77 7.90
C ARG A 86 15.29 22.59 8.62
N PHE A 87 14.62 21.44 8.70
CA PHE A 87 15.13 20.23 9.33
C PHE A 87 15.84 19.27 8.35
N GLY A 88 16.05 19.69 7.10
CA GLY A 88 16.75 18.93 6.06
C GLY A 88 15.85 18.05 5.20
N GLY A 89 16.15 18.01 3.90
CA GLY A 89 15.43 17.21 2.90
C GLY A 89 14.22 17.93 2.27
N GLY A 90 13.91 17.58 1.02
CA GLY A 90 12.74 18.09 0.33
C GLY A 90 11.49 17.28 0.66
N GLN A 91 10.40 17.96 1.00
CA GLN A 91 9.08 17.37 1.30
C GLN A 91 8.09 17.74 0.20
N ASN A 92 7.21 16.81 -0.18
CA ASN A 92 6.16 17.11 -1.14
C ASN A 92 4.89 17.58 -0.40
N VAL A 93 4.54 18.85 -0.56
CA VAL A 93 3.53 19.55 0.27
C VAL A 93 2.55 20.32 -0.61
N THR A 94 1.28 20.39 -0.22
CA THR A 94 0.27 21.25 -0.85
C THR A 94 0.32 22.66 -0.26
N LEU A 95 0.18 22.78 1.07
CA LEU A 95 0.14 24.07 1.77
C LEU A 95 1.09 24.09 2.98
N ILE A 96 1.91 25.13 3.07
CA ILE A 96 2.70 25.45 4.26
C ILE A 96 1.96 26.53 5.04
N LEU A 97 1.74 26.26 6.32
CA LEU A 97 1.14 27.18 7.27
C LEU A 97 2.25 27.84 8.09
N ALA A 98 2.39 29.16 7.93
CA ALA A 98 3.31 29.95 8.74
C ALA A 98 2.73 30.17 10.15
N LYS A 99 3.51 30.87 10.99
CA LYS A 99 3.12 31.18 12.36
C LYS A 99 1.78 31.93 12.41
N ASP A 100 0.92 31.49 13.33
CA ASP A 100 -0.37 32.11 13.67
C ASP A 100 -1.33 32.24 12.46
N THR A 101 -1.22 31.34 11.49
CA THR A 101 -2.15 31.25 10.34
C THR A 101 -3.38 30.43 10.68
N GLU A 102 -4.48 30.66 9.98
CA GLU A 102 -5.68 29.83 10.10
C GLU A 102 -6.07 29.22 8.75
N LEU A 103 -6.45 27.95 8.75
CA LEU A 103 -7.02 27.23 7.62
C LEU A 103 -8.36 26.62 8.05
N ARG A 104 -9.44 27.05 7.39
CA ARG A 104 -10.79 26.67 7.79
C ARG A 104 -11.68 26.30 6.61
N GLY A 105 -12.47 25.25 6.75
CA GLY A 105 -13.56 24.99 5.80
C GLY A 105 -13.12 24.65 4.38
N VAL A 106 -12.02 23.93 4.18
CA VAL A 106 -11.55 23.52 2.84
C VAL A 106 -11.41 22.00 2.73
N THR A 107 -11.53 21.48 1.50
CA THR A 107 -11.08 20.13 1.15
C THR A 107 -9.67 20.21 0.55
N MET A 108 -8.76 19.32 0.96
CA MET A 108 -7.40 19.27 0.44
C MET A 108 -7.00 17.85 0.02
N THR A 109 -6.28 17.75 -1.10
CA THR A 109 -5.80 16.48 -1.64
C THR A 109 -4.36 16.57 -2.15
N ASN A 110 -3.56 15.53 -1.85
CA ASN A 110 -2.21 15.34 -2.39
C ASN A 110 -1.91 13.86 -2.65
N ARG A 111 -2.20 13.41 -3.88
CA ARG A 111 -2.07 12.00 -4.29
C ARG A 111 -0.66 11.61 -4.73
N GLU A 112 0.30 12.53 -4.68
CA GLU A 112 1.68 12.16 -4.98
C GLU A 112 2.23 11.17 -3.97
N ARG A 113 3.19 10.34 -4.39
CA ARG A 113 3.88 9.48 -3.45
C ARG A 113 4.55 10.36 -2.39
N ARG A 114 4.30 10.08 -1.11
CA ARG A 114 4.73 10.94 0.01
C ARG A 114 4.18 12.38 -0.04
N GLY A 115 3.00 12.58 -0.63
CA GLY A 115 2.27 13.85 -0.65
C GLY A 115 1.62 14.22 0.69
N THR A 116 1.94 15.41 1.19
CA THR A 116 1.39 15.99 2.42
C THR A 116 0.39 17.09 2.08
N GLY A 117 -0.75 17.13 2.78
CA GLY A 117 -1.70 18.23 2.66
C GLY A 117 -1.14 19.53 3.24
N ALA A 118 -1.29 19.72 4.55
CA ALA A 118 -0.80 20.89 5.28
C ALA A 118 0.47 20.58 6.09
N TRP A 119 1.42 21.50 6.08
CA TRP A 119 2.70 21.40 6.78
C TRP A 119 2.91 22.54 7.77
N ILE A 120 3.25 22.22 9.01
CA ILE A 120 3.41 23.16 10.13
C ILE A 120 4.75 22.90 10.85
N GLU A 121 5.62 23.91 10.95
CA GLU A 121 6.95 23.77 11.60
C GLU A 121 7.16 24.65 12.84
N SER A 122 6.30 25.63 13.08
CA SER A 122 6.44 26.60 14.16
C SER A 122 5.15 27.38 14.43
N GLY A 123 5.07 28.03 15.61
CA GLY A 123 3.94 28.88 15.97
C GLY A 123 2.68 28.10 16.33
N SER A 124 1.55 28.80 16.43
CA SER A 124 0.27 28.21 16.83
C SER A 124 -0.80 28.35 15.75
N PRO A 125 -0.59 27.83 14.52
CA PRO A 125 -1.62 27.92 13.49
C PRO A 125 -2.86 27.08 13.85
N VAL A 126 -4.00 27.45 13.29
CA VAL A 126 -5.28 26.75 13.44
C VAL A 126 -5.62 26.03 12.15
N VAL A 127 -5.94 24.74 12.24
CA VAL A 127 -6.55 23.96 11.15
C VAL A 127 -7.88 23.45 11.65
N ALA A 128 -8.99 24.03 11.17
CA ALA A 128 -10.32 23.74 11.70
C ALA A 128 -11.33 23.38 10.61
N ASN A 129 -12.23 22.45 10.89
CA ASN A 129 -13.38 22.17 10.02
C ASN A 129 -12.99 21.91 8.56
N CYS A 130 -11.87 21.24 8.30
CA CYS A 130 -11.42 20.90 6.94
C CYS A 130 -11.64 19.42 6.64
N THR A 131 -11.54 19.06 5.36
CA THR A 131 -11.49 17.67 4.89
C THR A 131 -10.17 17.41 4.17
N PHE A 132 -9.30 16.57 4.74
CA PHE A 132 -8.10 16.07 4.07
C PHE A 132 -8.42 14.71 3.46
N LYS A 133 -8.43 14.64 2.12
CA LYS A 133 -8.84 13.45 1.38
C LYS A 133 -7.72 12.98 0.48
N GLU A 134 -7.36 11.70 0.59
CA GLU A 134 -6.38 11.04 -0.29
C GLU A 134 -5.02 11.77 -0.32
N CYS A 135 -4.55 12.22 0.85
CA CYS A 135 -3.17 12.67 1.06
C CYS A 135 -2.29 11.45 1.36
N ASN A 136 -1.43 11.06 0.41
CA ASN A 136 -0.75 9.75 0.44
C ASN A 136 0.38 9.63 1.47
N ARG A 137 0.80 10.72 2.14
CA ARG A 137 1.74 10.67 3.29
C ARG A 137 1.07 11.03 4.60
N GLU A 138 0.61 12.27 4.71
CA GLU A 138 -0.24 12.71 5.80
C GLU A 138 -1.16 13.85 5.39
N GLY A 139 -2.34 13.95 6.00
CA GLY A 139 -3.22 15.10 5.81
C GLY A 139 -2.60 16.36 6.41
N VAL A 140 -2.23 16.30 7.69
CA VAL A 140 -1.53 17.38 8.41
C VAL A 140 -0.24 16.84 9.02
N ASN A 141 0.89 17.50 8.72
CA ASN A 141 2.16 17.29 9.41
C ASN A 141 2.44 18.44 10.37
N VAL A 142 2.69 18.11 11.64
CA VAL A 142 3.16 19.02 12.69
C VAL A 142 4.55 18.58 13.12
N THR A 143 5.52 19.48 13.02
CA THR A 143 6.91 19.18 13.35
C THR A 143 7.60 20.39 13.99
N GLY A 144 8.87 20.21 14.35
CA GLY A 144 9.66 21.25 15.01
C GLY A 144 9.14 21.55 16.42
N GLU A 145 8.87 22.83 16.68
CA GLU A 145 8.41 23.37 17.97
C GLU A 145 6.99 23.93 17.87
N ALA A 146 6.23 23.50 16.85
CA ALA A 146 4.90 24.03 16.61
C ALA A 146 3.92 23.64 17.73
N THR A 147 2.94 24.50 17.98
CA THR A 147 1.86 24.32 18.96
C THR A 147 0.47 24.62 18.38
N PRO A 148 0.06 23.96 17.28
CA PRO A 148 -1.19 24.29 16.60
C PRO A 148 -2.44 23.83 17.35
N GLU A 149 -3.58 24.41 16.94
CA GLU A 149 -4.90 23.78 17.11
C GLU A 149 -5.27 23.04 15.82
N VAL A 150 -5.42 21.73 15.88
CA VAL A 150 -5.97 20.93 14.78
C VAL A 150 -7.32 20.39 15.26
N LYS A 151 -8.43 21.00 14.81
CA LYS A 151 -9.75 20.72 15.38
C LYS A 151 -10.84 20.40 14.38
N ASP A 152 -11.67 19.42 14.73
CA ASP A 152 -12.89 19.07 13.99
C ASP A 152 -12.66 18.81 12.50
N ASN A 153 -11.51 18.25 12.12
CA ASN A 153 -11.21 17.94 10.72
C ASN A 153 -11.57 16.48 10.38
N ASN A 154 -11.87 16.25 9.10
CA ASN A 154 -12.08 14.93 8.53
C ASN A 154 -10.85 14.50 7.73
N PHE A 155 -10.24 13.38 8.10
CA PHE A 155 -9.12 12.76 7.41
C PHE A 155 -9.59 11.45 6.78
N ILE A 156 -9.60 11.37 5.45
CA ILE A 156 -10.17 10.25 4.70
C ILE A 156 -9.12 9.72 3.70
N GLY A 157 -8.60 8.53 3.97
CA GLY A 157 -7.62 7.88 3.09
C GLY A 157 -8.24 6.90 2.09
N SER A 158 -7.37 6.21 1.35
CA SER A 158 -7.71 5.17 0.36
C SER A 158 -7.56 3.74 0.91
N GLY A 159 -7.12 3.58 2.17
CA GLY A 159 -7.12 2.32 2.91
C GLY A 159 -5.80 1.55 2.96
N ILE A 160 -4.69 2.08 2.44
CA ILE A 160 -3.43 1.31 2.33
C ILE A 160 -2.15 2.06 2.71
N GLU A 161 -2.10 3.39 2.61
CA GLU A 161 -0.90 4.20 2.89
C GLU A 161 -1.30 5.57 3.47
N GLY A 162 -0.38 6.20 4.19
CA GLY A 162 -0.53 7.55 4.72
C GLY A 162 -1.14 7.64 6.13
N GLN A 163 -1.02 8.82 6.73
CA GLN A 163 -1.44 9.12 8.09
C GLN A 163 -2.51 10.22 8.09
N GLY A 164 -3.41 10.26 9.06
CA GLY A 164 -4.31 11.42 9.18
C GLY A 164 -3.51 12.64 9.62
N ILE A 165 -2.98 12.54 10.83
CA ILE A 165 -2.17 13.58 11.47
C ILE A 165 -0.83 12.96 11.89
N SER A 166 0.28 13.60 11.52
CA SER A 166 1.63 13.22 11.96
C SER A 166 2.20 14.32 12.84
N ILE A 167 2.68 13.97 14.03
CA ILE A 167 3.22 14.92 15.02
C ILE A 167 4.61 14.42 15.43
N THR A 168 5.64 15.22 15.20
CA THR A 168 7.04 14.76 15.29
C THR A 168 7.93 15.81 15.94
N ARG A 169 9.19 15.42 16.23
CA ARG A 169 10.19 16.26 16.92
C ARG A 169 9.69 16.72 18.29
N ASP A 170 9.76 18.00 18.60
CA ASP A 170 9.41 18.58 19.90
C ASP A 170 8.01 19.25 19.88
N ALA A 171 7.24 18.98 18.83
CA ALA A 171 5.95 19.60 18.60
C ALA A 171 4.96 19.28 19.71
N LYS A 172 4.16 20.30 20.05
CA LYS A 172 3.07 20.24 21.02
C LYS A 172 1.83 20.77 20.32
N GLY A 173 0.73 20.96 21.03
CA GLY A 173 -0.51 21.48 20.45
C GLY A 173 -1.73 20.69 20.90
N ASN A 174 -2.90 21.20 20.51
CA ASN A 174 -4.19 20.61 20.83
C ASN A 174 -4.80 20.00 19.58
N ILE A 175 -4.97 18.68 19.60
CA ILE A 175 -5.53 17.91 18.51
C ILE A 175 -6.88 17.41 19.00
N GLN A 176 -7.97 18.02 18.52
CA GLN A 176 -9.27 17.88 19.14
C GLN A 176 -10.39 17.54 18.15
N GLY A 177 -11.24 16.56 18.46
CA GLY A 177 -12.48 16.33 17.70
C GLY A 177 -12.27 15.87 16.25
N ASN A 178 -11.05 15.51 15.86
CA ASN A 178 -10.77 15.09 14.48
C ASN A 178 -11.23 13.65 14.24
N THR A 179 -11.65 13.37 13.01
CA THR A 179 -12.03 12.02 12.57
C THR A 179 -11.03 11.52 11.53
N CYS A 180 -10.40 10.36 11.76
CA CYS A 180 -9.47 9.72 10.82
C CYS A 180 -10.01 8.35 10.40
N LYS A 181 -10.19 8.14 9.09
CA LYS A 181 -10.71 6.89 8.52
C LYS A 181 -9.99 6.45 7.26
N LYS A 182 -9.86 5.13 7.09
CA LYS A 182 -9.30 4.49 5.88
C LYS A 182 -7.85 4.89 5.62
N MET A 183 -7.04 4.98 6.67
CA MET A 183 -5.62 5.38 6.60
C MET A 183 -4.72 4.27 7.16
N GLY A 184 -3.41 4.39 6.96
CA GLY A 184 -2.44 3.57 7.68
C GLY A 184 -2.50 3.86 9.18
N ASN A 185 -2.08 5.06 9.58
CA ASN A 185 -2.20 5.54 10.96
C ASN A 185 -3.27 6.63 11.02
N GLY A 186 -4.21 6.57 11.97
CA GLY A 186 -5.12 7.68 12.22
C GLY A 186 -4.34 8.92 12.69
N ILE A 187 -3.70 8.80 13.85
CA ILE A 187 -2.80 9.83 14.40
C ILE A 187 -1.48 9.17 14.79
N ALA A 188 -0.36 9.73 14.35
CA ALA A 188 0.97 9.29 14.75
C ALA A 188 1.70 10.38 15.52
N VAL A 189 2.27 10.00 16.66
CA VAL A 189 3.08 10.85 17.54
C VAL A 189 4.44 10.18 17.72
N ASP A 190 5.50 10.86 17.29
CA ASP A 190 6.85 10.30 17.23
C ASP A 190 7.91 11.29 17.75
N SER A 191 9.16 10.83 17.87
CA SER A 191 10.28 11.60 18.42
C SER A 191 9.99 12.08 19.86
N ASN A 192 10.17 13.36 20.22
CA ASN A 192 9.94 13.89 21.57
C ASN A 192 8.55 14.55 21.72
N ALA A 193 7.64 14.33 20.78
CA ALA A 193 6.42 15.13 20.68
C ALA A 193 5.51 14.89 21.89
N ALA A 194 4.86 15.95 22.36
CA ALA A 194 4.00 15.92 23.54
C ALA A 194 2.68 16.68 23.33
N PRO A 195 1.86 16.29 22.33
CA PRO A 195 0.56 16.91 22.08
C PRO A 195 -0.51 16.47 23.11
N ARG A 196 -1.58 17.26 23.21
CA ARG A 196 -2.85 16.81 23.80
C ARG A 196 -3.76 16.28 22.70
N LEU A 197 -4.18 15.03 22.83
CA LEU A 197 -5.13 14.38 21.93
C LEU A 197 -6.46 14.24 22.69
N VAL A 198 -7.48 14.99 22.28
CA VAL A 198 -8.76 15.08 22.98
C VAL A 198 -9.92 14.78 22.04
N GLU A 199 -10.81 13.85 22.39
CA GLU A 199 -12.06 13.60 21.64
C GLU A 199 -11.87 13.24 20.15
N ASN A 200 -10.68 12.77 19.75
CA ASN A 200 -10.45 12.32 18.37
C ASN A 200 -11.05 10.94 18.15
N GLN A 201 -11.46 10.67 16.91
CA GLN A 201 -12.09 9.42 16.49
C GLN A 201 -11.26 8.79 15.39
N THR A 202 -10.80 7.55 15.61
CA THR A 202 -10.05 6.78 14.62
C THR A 202 -10.74 5.45 14.39
N SER A 203 -11.14 5.19 13.14
CA SER A 203 -11.83 3.95 12.74
C SER A 203 -11.49 3.53 11.31
N GLU A 204 -11.54 2.25 10.99
CA GLU A 204 -11.21 1.72 9.66
C GLU A 204 -9.78 2.10 9.22
N ASN A 205 -8.85 2.30 10.17
CA ASN A 205 -7.42 2.50 9.88
C ASN A 205 -6.65 1.22 10.22
N ILE A 206 -5.41 1.06 9.74
CA ILE A 206 -4.55 -0.04 10.20
C ILE A 206 -4.30 0.12 11.71
N PHE A 207 -3.88 1.31 12.13
CA PHE A 207 -3.69 1.68 13.53
C PHE A 207 -4.46 2.96 13.84
N GLY A 208 -5.15 3.01 14.98
CA GLY A 208 -5.87 4.19 15.45
C GLY A 208 -4.90 5.31 15.81
N ILE A 209 -4.25 5.19 16.96
CA ILE A 209 -3.20 6.10 17.43
C ILE A 209 -1.89 5.32 17.60
N VAL A 210 -0.79 5.88 17.08
CA VAL A 210 0.57 5.31 17.22
C VAL A 210 1.44 6.28 17.99
N VAL A 211 2.13 5.79 19.02
CA VAL A 211 3.08 6.53 19.84
C VAL A 211 4.44 5.84 19.77
N SER A 212 5.45 6.53 19.24
CA SER A 212 6.80 5.98 19.05
C SER A 212 7.88 6.96 19.50
N GLY A 213 9.16 6.56 19.38
CA GLY A 213 10.28 7.39 19.81
C GLY A 213 10.27 7.63 21.32
N ASP A 214 10.45 8.88 21.74
CA ASP A 214 10.40 9.35 23.12
C ASP A 214 9.11 10.17 23.37
N ALA A 215 8.04 9.93 22.60
CA ALA A 215 6.83 10.75 22.63
C ALA A 215 6.08 10.62 23.96
N ARG A 216 5.44 11.72 24.37
CA ARG A 216 4.70 11.85 25.65
C ARG A 216 3.33 12.52 25.45
N PRO A 217 2.44 11.98 24.60
CA PRO A 217 1.12 12.59 24.39
C PRO A 217 0.20 12.37 25.59
N ILE A 218 -0.73 13.29 25.80
CA ILE A 218 -1.84 13.14 26.77
C ILE A 218 -3.10 12.76 26.01
N LEU A 219 -3.68 11.60 26.32
CA LEU A 219 -4.88 11.10 25.65
C LEU A 219 -6.10 11.22 26.57
N ARG A 220 -7.09 12.00 26.16
CA ARG A 220 -8.39 12.11 26.85
C ARG A 220 -9.57 11.91 25.91
N LYS A 221 -10.54 11.08 26.30
CA LYS A 221 -11.83 10.93 25.62
C LYS A 221 -11.75 10.55 24.13
N ASN A 222 -10.63 10.00 23.67
CA ASN A 222 -10.48 9.57 22.29
C ASN A 222 -11.23 8.24 22.05
N ARG A 223 -11.74 8.05 20.84
CA ARG A 223 -12.41 6.82 20.40
C ARG A 223 -11.58 6.14 19.33
N MET A 224 -10.92 5.05 19.68
CA MET A 224 -10.11 4.23 18.79
C MET A 224 -10.85 2.92 18.55
N GLU A 225 -11.81 2.95 17.61
CA GLU A 225 -12.80 1.89 17.44
C GLU A 225 -12.76 1.32 16.02
N ASN A 226 -12.87 0.00 15.87
CA ASN A 226 -12.96 -0.67 14.57
C ASN A 226 -11.76 -0.38 13.64
N ASN A 227 -10.55 -0.31 14.19
CA ASN A 227 -9.32 -0.28 13.40
C ASN A 227 -8.87 -1.71 13.07
N ASP A 228 -8.24 -1.91 11.93
CA ASP A 228 -7.92 -3.22 11.36
C ASP A 228 -6.94 -4.01 12.24
N ARG A 229 -5.99 -3.32 12.91
CA ARG A 229 -5.05 -3.95 13.84
C ARG A 229 -5.20 -3.45 15.26
N PHE A 230 -4.72 -2.24 15.55
CA PHE A 230 -4.66 -1.73 16.93
C PHE A 230 -5.43 -0.44 17.13
N GLY A 231 -6.07 -0.31 18.29
CA GLY A 231 -6.60 0.98 18.75
C GLY A 231 -5.45 1.94 19.08
N LEU A 232 -4.59 1.53 20.01
CA LEU A 232 -3.38 2.24 20.42
C LEU A 232 -2.15 1.32 20.31
N SER A 233 -1.09 1.82 19.68
CA SER A 233 0.23 1.16 19.63
C SER A 233 1.28 2.05 20.28
N VAL A 234 2.12 1.47 21.14
CA VAL A 234 3.22 2.19 21.81
C VAL A 234 4.54 1.45 21.58
N SER A 235 5.57 2.14 21.08
CA SER A 235 6.89 1.56 20.77
C SER A 235 8.04 2.51 21.13
N GLY A 236 9.28 2.01 21.00
CA GLY A 236 10.48 2.75 21.40
C GLY A 236 10.52 3.00 22.90
N LYS A 237 10.62 4.27 23.28
CA LYS A 237 10.53 4.78 24.65
C LYS A 237 9.24 5.60 24.86
N GLY A 238 8.24 5.45 23.99
CA GLY A 238 6.98 6.17 24.07
C GLY A 238 6.29 5.93 25.40
N LEU A 239 5.72 6.97 25.99
CA LEU A 239 5.06 6.91 27.29
C LEU A 239 3.83 7.84 27.28
N PRO A 240 2.72 7.41 26.66
CA PRO A 240 1.49 8.18 26.66
C PRO A 240 0.89 8.24 28.08
N ASP A 241 0.35 9.40 28.43
CA ASP A 241 -0.51 9.56 29.60
C ASP A 241 -1.92 9.05 29.24
N LEU A 242 -2.24 7.87 29.79
CA LEU A 242 -3.53 7.20 29.67
C LEU A 242 -4.42 7.42 30.91
N GLY A 243 -4.23 8.53 31.62
CA GLY A 243 -5.04 8.92 32.75
C GLY A 243 -4.40 8.60 34.10
N THR A 244 -4.91 9.30 35.11
CA THR A 244 -4.59 9.11 36.53
C THR A 244 -5.89 9.07 37.34
N THR A 245 -5.81 8.75 38.63
CA THR A 245 -7.00 8.71 39.51
C THR A 245 -7.71 10.08 39.62
N GLY A 246 -6.96 11.19 39.49
CA GLY A 246 -7.52 12.56 39.52
C GLY A 246 -7.88 13.15 38.16
N ASP A 247 -7.44 12.53 37.07
CA ASP A 247 -7.69 12.95 35.69
C ASP A 247 -7.80 11.68 34.82
N PRO A 248 -8.96 11.00 34.85
CA PRO A 248 -9.15 9.74 34.13
C PRO A 248 -9.03 9.93 32.62
N GLY A 249 -8.50 8.91 31.94
CA GLY A 249 -8.29 8.95 30.51
C GLY A 249 -9.58 9.05 29.71
N GLU A 250 -10.63 8.33 30.11
CA GLU A 250 -11.92 8.24 29.41
C GLU A 250 -11.81 7.84 27.92
N ASN A 251 -10.68 7.27 27.50
CA ASN A 251 -10.51 6.80 26.12
C ASN A 251 -11.27 5.50 25.93
N VAL A 252 -11.85 5.31 24.74
CA VAL A 252 -12.56 4.10 24.34
C VAL A 252 -11.78 3.41 23.24
N LEU A 253 -11.24 2.23 23.54
CA LEU A 253 -10.55 1.36 22.61
C LEU A 253 -11.34 0.06 22.56
N ARG A 254 -11.99 -0.23 21.43
CA ARG A 254 -12.79 -1.46 21.30
C ARG A 254 -12.96 -1.88 19.85
N ASN A 255 -13.29 -3.14 19.64
CA ASN A 255 -13.54 -3.74 18.33
C ASN A 255 -12.38 -3.57 17.35
N ASN A 256 -11.15 -3.40 17.86
CA ASN A 256 -9.96 -3.38 17.02
C ASN A 256 -9.54 -4.82 16.68
N GLY A 257 -9.01 -5.04 15.48
CA GLY A 257 -8.82 -6.38 14.94
C GLY A 257 -7.95 -7.27 15.81
N GLU A 258 -6.72 -6.86 16.10
CA GLU A 258 -5.77 -7.62 16.92
C GLU A 258 -5.87 -7.23 18.40
N PHE A 259 -5.52 -5.98 18.74
CA PHE A 259 -5.43 -5.49 20.12
C PHE A 259 -6.10 -4.11 20.27
N ASP A 260 -6.76 -3.86 21.38
CA ASP A 260 -7.19 -2.52 21.74
C ASP A 260 -5.97 -1.66 22.09
N LEU A 261 -5.03 -2.24 22.85
CA LEU A 261 -3.77 -1.59 23.21
C LEU A 261 -2.61 -2.58 23.08
N LYS A 262 -1.61 -2.23 22.27
CA LYS A 262 -0.36 -2.97 22.14
C LYS A 262 0.82 -2.12 22.63
N ASN A 263 1.45 -2.53 23.72
CA ASN A 263 2.68 -1.94 24.24
C ASN A 263 3.89 -2.81 23.85
N TYR A 264 4.72 -2.32 22.95
CA TYR A 264 6.00 -2.93 22.57
C TYR A 264 7.16 -2.52 23.47
N THR A 265 6.96 -1.54 24.37
CA THR A 265 8.00 -1.06 25.27
C THR A 265 8.18 -1.99 26.47
N THR A 266 9.30 -1.85 27.16
CA THR A 266 9.55 -2.51 28.45
C THR A 266 8.93 -1.76 29.64
N VAL A 267 8.48 -0.53 29.44
CA VAL A 267 7.89 0.32 30.48
C VAL A 267 6.43 -0.06 30.66
N LYS A 268 6.02 -0.30 31.91
CA LYS A 268 4.63 -0.59 32.25
C LYS A 268 3.78 0.67 32.08
N LEU A 269 2.82 0.64 31.18
CA LEU A 269 1.82 1.70 31.03
C LEU A 269 0.73 1.54 32.09
N ILE A 270 0.29 2.65 32.67
CA ILE A 270 -0.83 2.67 33.61
C ILE A 270 -2.04 3.25 32.89
N SER A 271 -3.12 2.47 32.78
CA SER A 271 -4.37 2.87 32.14
C SER A 271 -5.43 3.10 33.23
N VAL A 272 -5.79 4.37 33.45
CA VAL A 272 -6.78 4.75 34.47
C VAL A 272 -7.99 5.38 33.80
N GLY A 273 -9.17 4.79 34.03
CA GLY A 273 -10.43 5.32 33.52
C GLY A 273 -10.65 5.16 32.01
N ASN A 274 -9.92 4.28 31.34
CA ASN A 274 -10.15 3.95 29.92
C ASN A 274 -10.98 2.69 29.77
N PHE A 275 -11.76 2.64 28.69
CA PHE A 275 -12.49 1.46 28.27
C PHE A 275 -11.67 0.68 27.25
N LEU A 276 -11.31 -0.56 27.58
CA LEU A 276 -10.53 -1.47 26.75
C LEU A 276 -10.79 -2.92 27.19
N VAL A 277 -10.69 -3.87 26.27
CA VAL A 277 -10.89 -5.29 26.60
C VAL A 277 -9.56 -5.88 27.08
N ALA A 278 -9.51 -6.38 28.32
CA ALA A 278 -8.26 -6.87 28.93
C ALA A 278 -7.57 -7.96 28.10
N SER A 279 -8.32 -8.89 27.49
CA SER A 279 -7.78 -9.91 26.59
C SER A 279 -7.26 -9.36 25.25
N LYS A 280 -7.60 -8.11 24.93
CA LYS A 280 -7.13 -7.35 23.77
C LYS A 280 -6.03 -6.37 24.15
N VAL A 281 -5.42 -6.52 25.32
CA VAL A 281 -4.21 -5.79 25.71
C VAL A 281 -3.01 -6.71 25.62
N SER A 282 -1.91 -6.21 25.08
CA SER A 282 -0.65 -6.96 25.02
C SER A 282 0.55 -6.10 25.37
N GLY A 283 1.47 -6.67 26.14
CA GLY A 283 2.66 -6.00 26.67
C GLY A 283 2.47 -5.50 28.11
N PRO A 284 3.49 -4.85 28.69
CA PRO A 284 3.45 -4.37 30.07
C PRO A 284 2.41 -3.25 30.24
N VAL A 285 1.19 -3.60 30.66
CA VAL A 285 0.10 -2.64 30.90
C VAL A 285 -0.63 -3.04 32.18
N GLN A 286 -0.86 -2.05 33.05
CA GLN A 286 -1.75 -2.18 34.19
C GLN A 286 -3.05 -1.47 33.88
N ILE A 287 -4.14 -2.22 33.95
CA ILE A 287 -5.50 -1.71 33.81
C ILE A 287 -6.03 -1.55 35.22
N ASP A 288 -6.47 -0.35 35.59
CA ASP A 288 -7.16 -0.14 36.86
C ASP A 288 -8.62 -0.59 36.71
N ASP A 289 -9.10 -1.49 37.57
CA ASP A 289 -10.37 -2.24 37.47
C ASP A 289 -11.64 -1.37 37.60
N ALA A 290 -11.50 -0.05 37.54
CA ALA A 290 -12.55 0.90 37.88
C ALA A 290 -13.71 1.04 36.86
N ILE A 291 -13.70 0.40 35.68
CA ILE A 291 -14.81 0.57 34.70
C ILE A 291 -15.22 -0.74 34.00
N THR A 292 -16.21 -1.43 34.59
CA THR A 292 -17.02 -2.49 33.97
C THR A 292 -18.32 -1.98 33.33
N LYS A 293 -18.51 -0.67 33.16
CA LYS A 293 -19.69 -0.11 32.49
C LYS A 293 -19.35 0.38 31.09
N VAL A 294 -19.84 -0.35 30.08
CA VAL A 294 -19.89 0.07 28.68
C VAL A 294 -20.55 1.45 28.61
N PRO A 295 -19.85 2.52 28.20
CA PRO A 295 -20.50 3.77 27.84
C PRO A 295 -21.39 3.47 26.62
N PRO A 296 -22.65 3.95 26.57
CA PRO A 296 -23.49 3.76 25.41
C PRO A 296 -22.76 4.25 24.16
N THR A 297 -22.85 3.47 23.08
CA THR A 297 -22.49 3.95 21.74
C THR A 297 -23.12 5.33 21.57
N PRO A 298 -22.37 6.39 21.24
CA PRO A 298 -22.98 7.68 20.99
C PRO A 298 -24.01 7.47 19.89
N THR A 299 -25.26 7.78 20.19
CA THR A 299 -26.30 7.93 19.18
C THR A 299 -25.70 8.77 18.06
N PRO A 300 -25.77 8.36 16.79
CA PRO A 300 -25.31 9.21 15.70
C PRO A 300 -25.89 10.60 15.93
N SER A 301 -25.01 11.61 16.03
CA SER A 301 -25.44 13.00 16.08
C SER A 301 -26.46 13.19 14.95
N PRO A 302 -27.66 13.71 15.24
CA PRO A 302 -28.70 13.80 14.23
C PRO A 302 -28.10 14.46 12.99
N THR A 303 -28.21 13.79 11.85
CA THR A 303 -28.08 14.47 10.57
C THR A 303 -28.95 15.72 10.68
N PRO A 304 -28.39 16.95 10.49
CA PRO A 304 -29.21 18.15 10.57
C PRO A 304 -30.40 17.92 9.66
N THR A 305 -31.58 17.96 10.26
CA THR A 305 -32.84 17.94 9.52
C THR A 305 -32.69 19.03 8.46
N PRO A 306 -32.92 18.75 7.17
CA PRO A 306 -32.88 19.80 6.16
C PRO A 306 -33.79 20.93 6.63
N SER A 307 -33.19 22.10 6.86
CA SER A 307 -33.92 23.32 7.11
C SER A 307 -34.95 23.48 6.00
N PRO A 308 -36.22 23.80 6.29
CA PRO A 308 -37.24 23.95 5.27
C PRO A 308 -36.75 24.98 4.24
N THR A 309 -36.59 24.54 3.00
CA THR A 309 -36.35 25.43 1.87
C THR A 309 -37.43 26.51 1.88
N PRO A 310 -37.07 27.82 1.90
CA PRO A 310 -38.06 28.87 1.79
C PRO A 310 -38.83 28.68 0.48
N THR A 311 -40.15 28.64 0.62
CA THR A 311 -41.11 28.55 -0.48
C THR A 311 -40.81 29.62 -1.54
N PRO A 312 -40.49 29.26 -2.79
CA PRO A 312 -40.48 30.26 -3.85
C PRO A 312 -41.91 30.73 -4.12
N SER A 313 -42.07 32.04 -4.10
CA SER A 313 -43.25 32.82 -4.51
C SER A 313 -43.79 32.37 -5.88
N PRO A 314 -45.13 32.37 -6.11
CA PRO A 314 -45.73 31.83 -7.32
C PRO A 314 -45.32 32.64 -8.56
N THR A 315 -44.83 31.93 -9.58
CA THR A 315 -44.55 32.45 -10.93
C THR A 315 -45.35 31.58 -11.93
N PRO A 316 -45.89 32.16 -13.03
CA PRO A 316 -47.20 31.78 -13.56
C PRO A 316 -47.21 30.53 -14.44
N THR A 317 -48.44 30.06 -14.63
CA THR A 317 -48.97 28.97 -15.47
C THR A 317 -48.08 28.48 -16.63
N PRO A 318 -47.83 27.15 -16.76
CA PRO A 318 -47.13 26.59 -17.90
C PRO A 318 -48.00 26.55 -19.17
N SER A 319 -47.39 26.95 -20.27
CA SER A 319 -47.81 26.70 -21.66
C SER A 319 -47.58 25.21 -22.01
N PRO A 320 -48.41 24.57 -22.86
CA PRO A 320 -48.33 23.13 -23.12
C PRO A 320 -47.00 22.69 -23.74
N THR A 321 -46.39 21.67 -23.15
CA THR A 321 -45.17 21.01 -23.63
C THR A 321 -45.47 20.08 -24.82
N PRO A 322 -44.66 20.07 -25.89
CA PRO A 322 -44.81 19.15 -27.01
C PRO A 322 -44.45 17.70 -26.63
N THR A 323 -45.16 16.77 -27.27
CA THR A 323 -45.05 15.30 -27.17
C THR A 323 -43.61 14.80 -27.34
N PRO A 324 -43.13 13.84 -26.51
CA PRO A 324 -41.81 13.24 -26.69
C PRO A 324 -41.78 12.34 -27.94
N SER A 325 -40.72 12.52 -28.73
CA SER A 325 -40.32 11.65 -29.85
C SER A 325 -39.83 10.29 -29.32
N PRO A 326 -40.14 9.15 -29.98
CA PRO A 326 -39.74 7.83 -29.50
C PRO A 326 -38.21 7.67 -29.48
N THR A 327 -37.68 7.27 -28.32
CA THR A 327 -36.29 6.84 -28.16
C THR A 327 -36.05 5.53 -28.92
N PRO A 328 -34.97 5.39 -29.72
CA PRO A 328 -34.71 4.17 -30.46
C PRO A 328 -34.39 3.00 -29.51
N THR A 329 -35.05 1.88 -29.76
CA THR A 329 -34.76 0.56 -29.17
C THR A 329 -33.29 0.17 -29.37
N PRO A 330 -32.54 -0.27 -28.35
CA PRO A 330 -31.20 -0.81 -28.57
C PRO A 330 -31.30 -2.09 -29.39
N SER A 331 -30.60 -2.11 -30.51
CA SER A 331 -30.43 -3.28 -31.37
C SER A 331 -29.68 -4.39 -30.61
N PRO A 332 -30.08 -5.68 -30.73
CA PRO A 332 -29.36 -6.78 -30.09
C PRO A 332 -27.91 -6.80 -30.58
N THR A 333 -26.97 -6.76 -29.64
CA THR A 333 -25.54 -6.94 -29.96
C THR A 333 -25.35 -8.41 -30.39
N PRO A 334 -24.88 -8.69 -31.62
CA PRO A 334 -24.60 -10.05 -32.04
C PRO A 334 -23.46 -10.61 -31.18
N THR A 335 -23.60 -11.84 -30.70
CA THR A 335 -22.52 -12.63 -30.10
C THR A 335 -21.42 -12.80 -31.15
N PRO A 336 -20.21 -12.23 -30.98
CA PRO A 336 -19.14 -12.47 -31.92
C PRO A 336 -18.46 -13.80 -31.61
N SER A 337 -18.35 -14.66 -32.62
CA SER A 337 -17.37 -15.74 -32.68
C SER A 337 -15.94 -15.16 -32.61
N PRO A 338 -14.98 -15.83 -31.94
CA PRO A 338 -13.65 -15.27 -31.68
C PRO A 338 -12.76 -15.37 -32.93
N THR A 339 -12.66 -14.28 -33.71
CA THR A 339 -11.71 -14.20 -34.85
C THR A 339 -10.79 -12.96 -34.81
N LYS A 340 -10.93 -12.05 -33.83
CA LYS A 340 -10.07 -10.86 -33.72
C LYS A 340 -9.04 -11.06 -32.60
N LYS A 341 -7.74 -11.01 -32.94
CA LYS A 341 -6.65 -11.03 -31.96
C LYS A 341 -6.74 -9.80 -31.05
N LEU A 342 -6.65 -10.00 -29.73
CA LEU A 342 -6.63 -8.92 -28.74
C LEU A 342 -5.33 -8.12 -28.85
N THR A 343 -5.42 -6.79 -28.89
CA THR A 343 -4.29 -5.91 -29.23
C THR A 343 -3.49 -5.40 -28.04
N ASP A 344 -4.04 -5.44 -26.83
CA ASP A 344 -3.53 -4.78 -25.62
C ASP A 344 -3.05 -5.76 -24.53
N ILE A 345 -2.94 -7.05 -24.86
CA ILE A 345 -2.50 -8.09 -23.91
C ILE A 345 -1.07 -8.59 -24.18
N ALA A 346 -0.44 -8.18 -25.28
CA ALA A 346 0.90 -8.65 -25.63
C ALA A 346 1.95 -8.15 -24.63
N GLY A 347 2.71 -9.07 -24.02
CA GLY A 347 3.68 -8.76 -22.96
C GLY A 347 3.04 -8.45 -21.61
N HIS A 348 1.72 -8.57 -21.48
CA HIS A 348 1.01 -8.38 -20.24
C HIS A 348 1.16 -9.61 -19.34
N TRP A 349 1.27 -9.42 -18.02
CA TRP A 349 1.50 -10.52 -17.07
C TRP A 349 0.41 -11.62 -17.08
N ALA A 350 -0.81 -11.22 -17.43
CA ALA A 350 -1.98 -12.10 -17.51
C ALA A 350 -2.27 -12.60 -18.94
N GLU A 351 -1.38 -12.37 -19.91
CA GLU A 351 -1.61 -12.66 -21.32
C GLU A 351 -2.09 -14.10 -21.55
N ASP A 352 -1.41 -15.08 -20.95
CA ASP A 352 -1.74 -16.50 -21.17
C ASP A 352 -3.08 -16.91 -20.56
N PHE A 353 -3.42 -16.38 -19.37
CA PHE A 353 -4.73 -16.60 -18.76
C PHE A 353 -5.86 -16.03 -19.63
N ILE A 354 -5.66 -14.80 -20.12
CA ILE A 354 -6.64 -14.11 -20.96
C ILE A 354 -6.80 -14.85 -22.29
N LYS A 355 -5.70 -15.22 -22.97
CA LYS A 355 -5.76 -16.04 -24.19
C LYS A 355 -6.46 -17.36 -23.97
N GLY A 356 -6.17 -18.03 -22.85
CA GLY A 356 -6.79 -19.28 -22.45
C GLY A 356 -8.31 -19.16 -22.38
N LEU A 357 -8.83 -18.22 -21.60
CA LEU A 357 -10.27 -17.98 -21.48
C LEU A 357 -10.90 -17.48 -22.80
N TYR A 358 -10.20 -16.63 -23.55
CA TYR A 358 -10.68 -16.10 -24.82
C TYR A 358 -10.82 -17.19 -25.88
N SER A 359 -9.85 -18.11 -25.97
CA SER A 359 -9.85 -19.23 -26.92
C SER A 359 -10.99 -20.23 -26.67
N LYS A 360 -11.44 -20.34 -25.41
CA LYS A 360 -12.58 -21.16 -24.99
C LYS A 360 -13.92 -20.45 -25.16
N GLY A 361 -13.92 -19.16 -25.51
CA GLY A 361 -15.13 -18.35 -25.63
C GLY A 361 -15.75 -17.93 -24.28
N TYR A 362 -15.02 -18.05 -23.18
CA TYR A 362 -15.53 -17.68 -21.85
C TYR A 362 -15.53 -16.16 -21.60
N ILE A 363 -14.58 -15.46 -22.24
CA ILE A 363 -14.49 -13.99 -22.24
C ILE A 363 -14.45 -13.46 -23.68
N SER A 364 -14.86 -12.21 -23.84
CA SER A 364 -14.74 -11.45 -25.08
C SER A 364 -13.96 -10.14 -24.85
N GLY A 365 -13.36 -9.64 -25.94
CA GLY A 365 -12.82 -8.28 -25.98
C GLY A 365 -13.91 -7.24 -26.23
N PHE A 366 -13.52 -5.97 -26.21
CA PHE A 366 -14.33 -4.84 -26.62
C PHE A 366 -14.37 -4.71 -28.15
N PRO A 367 -15.35 -3.99 -28.73
CA PRO A 367 -15.48 -3.82 -30.19
C PRO A 367 -14.21 -3.24 -30.86
N ASP A 368 -13.45 -2.43 -30.14
CA ASP A 368 -12.17 -1.87 -30.59
C ASP A 368 -11.06 -2.94 -30.77
N GLY A 369 -11.24 -4.14 -30.22
CA GLY A 369 -10.26 -5.23 -30.25
C GLY A 369 -9.37 -5.30 -29.00
N THR A 370 -9.68 -4.54 -27.96
CA THR A 370 -8.96 -4.55 -26.67
C THR A 370 -9.62 -5.49 -25.66
N PHE A 371 -8.89 -5.90 -24.63
CA PHE A 371 -9.42 -6.57 -23.44
C PHE A 371 -9.54 -5.63 -22.23
N GLN A 372 -8.75 -4.57 -22.17
CA GLN A 372 -8.61 -3.60 -21.08
C GLN A 372 -8.22 -4.29 -19.75
N PRO A 373 -7.06 -4.97 -19.67
CA PRO A 373 -6.69 -5.81 -18.53
C PRO A 373 -6.67 -5.07 -17.18
N GLU A 374 -6.32 -3.78 -17.17
CA GLU A 374 -6.20 -2.97 -15.94
C GLU A 374 -7.53 -2.34 -15.47
N LYS A 375 -8.60 -2.42 -16.27
CA LYS A 375 -9.90 -1.86 -15.89
C LYS A 375 -10.57 -2.75 -14.84
N THR A 376 -11.26 -2.14 -13.87
CA THR A 376 -12.01 -2.88 -12.84
C THR A 376 -13.30 -3.49 -13.38
N MET A 377 -13.57 -4.75 -13.01
CA MET A 377 -14.73 -5.51 -13.45
C MET A 377 -15.95 -5.27 -12.54
N THR A 378 -17.13 -5.13 -13.14
CA THR A 378 -18.40 -5.04 -12.41
C THR A 378 -18.91 -6.41 -11.97
N ARG A 379 -19.80 -6.44 -10.98
CA ARG A 379 -20.46 -7.68 -10.52
C ARG A 379 -21.30 -8.34 -11.61
N ALA A 380 -21.96 -7.57 -12.47
CA ALA A 380 -22.72 -8.11 -13.60
C ALA A 380 -21.82 -8.77 -14.66
N GLU A 381 -20.70 -8.14 -15.01
CA GLU A 381 -19.70 -8.72 -15.92
C GLU A 381 -19.09 -10.00 -15.33
N TYR A 382 -18.81 -10.00 -14.02
CA TYR A 382 -18.29 -11.18 -13.34
C TYR A 382 -19.31 -12.34 -13.33
N ALA A 383 -20.59 -12.08 -13.09
CA ALA A 383 -21.65 -13.09 -13.17
C ALA A 383 -21.72 -13.74 -14.56
N ALA A 384 -21.63 -12.93 -15.63
CA ALA A 384 -21.62 -13.43 -16.99
C ALA A 384 -20.40 -14.33 -17.26
N LEU A 385 -19.22 -13.95 -16.76
CA LEU A 385 -18.00 -14.77 -16.86
C LEU A 385 -18.17 -16.11 -16.15
N LEU A 386 -18.65 -16.12 -14.90
CA LEU A 386 -18.86 -17.37 -14.14
C LEU A 386 -19.80 -18.33 -14.86
N VAL A 387 -20.91 -17.81 -15.40
CA VAL A 387 -21.86 -18.65 -16.14
C VAL A 387 -21.24 -19.20 -17.42
N ASN A 388 -20.47 -18.40 -18.15
CA ASN A 388 -19.85 -18.87 -19.38
C ASN A 388 -18.73 -19.90 -19.11
N ALA A 389 -17.95 -19.71 -18.04
CA ALA A 389 -16.84 -20.57 -17.68
C ALA A 389 -17.28 -21.90 -17.04
N PHE A 390 -18.24 -21.85 -16.12
CA PHE A 390 -18.59 -23.01 -15.28
C PHE A 390 -19.99 -23.56 -15.52
N ASN A 391 -20.85 -22.84 -16.25
CA ASN A 391 -22.28 -23.17 -16.45
C ASN A 391 -22.97 -23.72 -15.17
N PRO A 392 -23.07 -22.90 -14.09
CA PRO A 392 -23.44 -23.40 -12.77
C PRO A 392 -24.81 -24.09 -12.76
N SER A 393 -24.87 -25.23 -12.08
CA SER A 393 -26.09 -25.99 -11.81
C SER A 393 -26.93 -25.29 -10.75
N ALA A 394 -28.23 -25.53 -10.69
CA ALA A 394 -29.06 -24.94 -9.65
C ALA A 394 -28.94 -25.69 -8.32
N GLU A 395 -28.42 -25.03 -7.29
CA GLU A 395 -28.32 -25.53 -5.91
C GLU A 395 -29.31 -24.86 -4.96
N ARG A 396 -29.83 -23.70 -5.36
CA ARG A 396 -30.88 -22.97 -4.67
C ARG A 396 -31.89 -22.36 -5.65
N ASP A 397 -33.03 -21.97 -5.10
CA ASP A 397 -34.09 -21.32 -5.87
C ASP A 397 -33.63 -20.01 -6.51
N ALA A 398 -34.23 -19.70 -7.65
CA ALA A 398 -33.98 -18.42 -8.31
C ALA A 398 -34.45 -17.27 -7.41
N LYS A 399 -33.67 -16.20 -7.36
CA LYS A 399 -34.05 -14.96 -6.68
C LYS A 399 -34.01 -13.81 -7.66
N ASP A 400 -35.08 -13.01 -7.65
CA ASP A 400 -35.10 -11.72 -8.31
C ASP A 400 -34.56 -10.66 -7.35
N PHE A 401 -33.71 -9.78 -7.87
CA PHE A 401 -33.12 -8.67 -7.12
C PHE A 401 -33.82 -7.38 -7.47
N SER A 402 -34.13 -6.56 -6.48
CA SER A 402 -34.94 -5.34 -6.65
C SER A 402 -34.28 -4.27 -7.53
N ASP A 403 -32.95 -4.32 -7.66
CA ASP A 403 -32.13 -3.40 -8.45
C ASP A 403 -31.66 -4.01 -9.79
N VAL A 404 -32.22 -5.16 -10.20
CA VAL A 404 -31.95 -5.79 -11.49
C VAL A 404 -33.26 -5.97 -12.24
N ALA A 405 -33.52 -5.07 -13.19
CA ALA A 405 -34.69 -5.17 -14.05
C ALA A 405 -34.66 -6.46 -14.90
N SER A 406 -35.82 -7.04 -15.20
CA SER A 406 -35.94 -8.28 -15.99
C SER A 406 -35.44 -8.14 -17.43
N ASN A 407 -35.36 -6.92 -17.96
CA ASN A 407 -34.78 -6.61 -19.26
C ASN A 407 -33.29 -6.23 -19.19
N TYR A 408 -32.67 -6.26 -18.00
CA TYR A 408 -31.24 -5.99 -17.86
C TYR A 408 -30.43 -7.10 -18.54
N TRP A 409 -29.41 -6.73 -19.31
CA TRP A 409 -28.65 -7.66 -20.16
C TRP A 409 -28.07 -8.87 -19.40
N ALA A 410 -27.72 -8.69 -18.12
CA ALA A 410 -27.15 -9.74 -17.27
C ALA A 410 -28.19 -10.43 -16.38
N TYR A 411 -29.49 -10.13 -16.50
CA TYR A 411 -30.54 -10.63 -15.60
C TYR A 411 -30.50 -12.15 -15.42
N GLU A 412 -30.52 -12.91 -16.53
CA GLU A 412 -30.46 -14.38 -16.48
C GLU A 412 -29.11 -14.90 -15.97
N LYS A 413 -28.01 -14.25 -16.32
CA LYS A 413 -26.66 -14.62 -15.88
C LYS A 413 -26.49 -14.42 -14.37
N ILE A 414 -27.02 -13.32 -13.83
CA ILE A 414 -27.05 -13.02 -12.40
C ILE A 414 -27.89 -14.08 -11.67
N LYS A 415 -29.08 -14.41 -12.19
CA LYS A 415 -29.92 -15.46 -11.61
C LYS A 415 -29.23 -16.82 -11.61
N GLN A 416 -28.59 -17.21 -12.71
CA GLN A 416 -27.89 -18.49 -12.79
C GLN A 416 -26.68 -18.55 -11.85
N ALA A 417 -25.83 -17.52 -11.84
CA ALA A 417 -24.68 -17.44 -10.93
C ALA A 417 -25.11 -17.42 -9.45
N TYR A 418 -26.26 -16.81 -9.14
CA TYR A 418 -26.85 -16.90 -7.82
C TYR A 418 -27.28 -18.34 -7.51
N ARG A 419 -28.10 -18.96 -8.38
CA ARG A 419 -28.64 -20.30 -8.14
C ARG A 419 -27.57 -21.37 -7.95
N GLY A 420 -26.43 -21.24 -8.64
CA GLY A 420 -25.30 -22.17 -8.49
C GLY A 420 -24.28 -21.78 -7.43
N GLY A 421 -24.66 -21.03 -6.41
CA GLY A 421 -23.81 -20.81 -5.23
C GLY A 421 -22.68 -19.78 -5.38
N PHE A 422 -22.23 -19.47 -6.60
CA PHE A 422 -21.12 -18.55 -6.87
C PHE A 422 -21.33 -17.14 -6.30
N LEU A 423 -22.49 -16.52 -6.56
CA LEU A 423 -22.73 -15.13 -6.17
C LEU A 423 -23.90 -14.99 -5.21
N SER A 424 -23.82 -14.08 -4.26
CA SER A 424 -24.93 -13.72 -3.37
C SER A 424 -25.30 -12.25 -3.51
N GLY A 425 -26.54 -11.91 -3.17
CA GLY A 425 -27.00 -10.53 -3.04
C GLY A 425 -26.67 -9.94 -1.67
N TYR A 426 -26.98 -8.66 -1.51
CA TYR A 426 -26.80 -7.91 -0.28
C TYR A 426 -28.10 -7.87 0.56
N PRO A 427 -28.01 -7.52 1.85
CA PRO A 427 -29.18 -7.19 2.66
C PRO A 427 -30.11 -6.19 1.94
N GLY A 428 -31.42 -6.36 2.10
CA GLY A 428 -32.42 -5.58 1.37
C GLY A 428 -32.77 -6.10 -0.03
N GLY A 429 -32.24 -7.27 -0.43
CA GLY A 429 -32.65 -7.94 -1.67
C GLY A 429 -32.06 -7.35 -2.95
N THR A 430 -30.90 -6.70 -2.85
CA THR A 430 -30.19 -6.06 -3.98
C THR A 430 -29.00 -6.90 -4.44
N PHE A 431 -28.59 -6.76 -5.70
CA PHE A 431 -27.40 -7.41 -6.28
C PHE A 431 -26.24 -6.45 -6.52
N LYS A 432 -26.54 -5.18 -6.78
CA LYS A 432 -25.64 -4.10 -7.17
C LYS A 432 -24.83 -4.42 -8.43
N PRO A 433 -25.48 -4.53 -9.60
CA PRO A 433 -24.85 -5.02 -10.83
C PRO A 433 -23.70 -4.14 -11.34
N ALA A 434 -23.75 -2.83 -11.08
CA ALA A 434 -22.74 -1.86 -11.51
C ALA A 434 -21.53 -1.74 -10.55
N ASP A 435 -21.66 -2.24 -9.32
CA ASP A 435 -20.58 -2.18 -8.34
C ASP A 435 -19.39 -3.03 -8.80
N LYS A 436 -18.18 -2.59 -8.43
CA LYS A 436 -16.96 -3.32 -8.75
C LYS A 436 -16.79 -4.51 -7.82
N VAL A 437 -16.32 -5.63 -8.36
CA VAL A 437 -16.07 -6.84 -7.56
C VAL A 437 -14.71 -6.75 -6.87
N GLN A 438 -14.66 -7.08 -5.58
CA GLN A 438 -13.42 -7.09 -4.80
C GLN A 438 -12.69 -8.43 -4.92
N ARG A 439 -11.36 -8.44 -4.69
CA ARG A 439 -10.54 -9.66 -4.76
C ARG A 439 -11.01 -10.78 -3.82
N ALA A 440 -11.29 -10.47 -2.56
CA ALA A 440 -11.81 -11.47 -1.61
C ALA A 440 -13.19 -12.02 -2.03
N GLN A 441 -14.02 -11.19 -2.67
CA GLN A 441 -15.33 -11.64 -3.16
C GLN A 441 -15.20 -12.63 -4.32
N ILE A 442 -14.19 -12.46 -5.20
CA ILE A 442 -13.88 -13.43 -6.26
C ILE A 442 -13.45 -14.76 -5.65
N ILE A 443 -12.57 -14.72 -4.65
CA ILE A 443 -12.04 -15.93 -3.99
C ILE A 443 -13.18 -16.71 -3.31
N VAL A 444 -14.01 -16.02 -2.52
CA VAL A 444 -15.19 -16.62 -1.88
C VAL A 444 -16.17 -17.17 -2.91
N SER A 445 -16.41 -16.42 -3.99
CA SER A 445 -17.31 -16.84 -5.08
C SER A 445 -16.85 -18.12 -5.75
N LEU A 446 -15.55 -18.23 -6.08
CA LEU A 446 -14.99 -19.42 -6.71
C LEU A 446 -14.97 -20.62 -5.77
N VAL A 447 -14.54 -20.44 -4.51
CA VAL A 447 -14.49 -21.54 -3.53
C VAL A 447 -15.88 -22.08 -3.24
N ASN A 448 -16.86 -21.21 -3.00
CA ASN A 448 -18.21 -21.64 -2.67
C ASN A 448 -18.92 -22.23 -3.89
N GLY A 449 -18.84 -21.59 -5.06
CA GLY A 449 -19.55 -22.03 -6.25
C GLY A 449 -19.01 -23.33 -6.87
N LEU A 450 -17.78 -23.69 -6.55
CA LEU A 450 -17.15 -24.95 -6.99
C LEU A 450 -17.07 -25.99 -5.86
N ASP A 451 -17.65 -25.69 -4.69
CA ASP A 451 -17.60 -26.53 -3.49
C ASP A 451 -16.18 -27.04 -3.17
N LEU A 452 -15.19 -26.12 -3.24
CA LEU A 452 -13.79 -26.50 -3.07
C LEU A 452 -13.50 -26.80 -1.61
N THR A 453 -12.91 -27.95 -1.35
CA THR A 453 -12.43 -28.36 -0.02
C THR A 453 -10.93 -28.56 -0.03
N ALA A 454 -10.20 -27.76 0.75
CA ALA A 454 -8.79 -27.97 1.09
C ALA A 454 -8.43 -27.13 2.31
N ALA A 455 -7.69 -27.69 3.27
CA ALA A 455 -7.24 -26.95 4.44
C ALA A 455 -5.72 -26.92 4.51
N SER A 456 -5.16 -25.72 4.61
CA SER A 456 -3.85 -25.50 5.22
C SER A 456 -4.04 -24.49 6.35
N PRO A 457 -3.76 -24.85 7.61
CA PRO A 457 -3.96 -23.95 8.75
C PRO A 457 -3.06 -22.72 8.65
N ASN A 458 -1.91 -22.84 7.97
CA ASN A 458 -0.92 -21.78 7.83
C ASN A 458 -1.01 -21.01 6.52
N ALA A 459 -1.99 -21.32 5.64
CA ALA A 459 -2.12 -20.67 4.34
C ALA A 459 -2.31 -19.14 4.40
N LEU A 460 -2.67 -18.57 5.55
CA LEU A 460 -2.73 -17.10 5.69
C LEU A 460 -1.36 -16.44 5.88
N GLN A 461 -0.36 -17.17 6.39
CA GLN A 461 1.02 -16.66 6.57
C GLN A 461 1.70 -16.33 5.24
N ALA A 462 1.11 -16.85 4.16
CA ALA A 462 1.31 -16.46 2.79
C ALA A 462 1.28 -14.96 2.52
N TYR A 463 0.43 -14.24 3.25
CA TYR A 463 0.05 -12.88 2.93
C TYR A 463 0.41 -11.93 4.07
N ASP A 464 1.18 -10.89 3.76
CA ASP A 464 1.57 -9.84 4.69
C ASP A 464 0.36 -9.01 5.13
N ASP A 465 -0.65 -8.93 4.26
CA ASP A 465 -1.94 -8.30 4.51
C ASP A 465 -3.03 -9.29 4.90
N SER A 466 -2.66 -10.47 5.42
CA SER A 466 -3.62 -11.47 5.90
C SER A 466 -4.57 -10.92 6.97
N GLY A 467 -4.13 -9.93 7.77
CA GLY A 467 -4.97 -9.21 8.72
C GLY A 467 -6.09 -8.37 8.08
N SER A 468 -5.98 -8.02 6.80
CA SER A 468 -7.01 -7.29 6.04
C SER A 468 -8.04 -8.21 5.38
N ILE A 469 -7.86 -9.54 5.46
CA ILE A 469 -8.81 -10.51 4.90
C ILE A 469 -10.10 -10.44 5.72
N PRO A 470 -11.25 -10.11 5.08
CA PRO A 470 -12.52 -10.11 5.79
C PRO A 470 -12.80 -11.48 6.41
N THR A 471 -13.34 -11.51 7.63
CA THR A 471 -13.56 -12.77 8.37
C THR A 471 -14.36 -13.80 7.55
N TYR A 472 -15.34 -13.33 6.77
CA TYR A 472 -16.15 -14.19 5.90
C TYR A 472 -15.35 -14.87 4.77
N ALA A 473 -14.17 -14.34 4.43
CA ALA A 473 -13.33 -14.82 3.35
C ALA A 473 -12.16 -15.68 3.83
N ILE A 474 -11.91 -15.79 5.13
CA ILE A 474 -10.72 -16.47 5.68
C ILE A 474 -10.59 -17.91 5.17
N GLU A 475 -11.64 -18.72 5.33
CA GLU A 475 -11.59 -20.13 4.93
C GLU A 475 -11.50 -20.31 3.40
N ALA A 476 -12.16 -19.41 2.66
CA ALA A 476 -12.05 -19.40 1.21
C ALA A 476 -10.65 -19.02 0.74
N VAL A 477 -9.98 -18.06 1.40
CA VAL A 477 -8.60 -17.72 1.09
C VAL A 477 -7.69 -18.90 1.37
N LYS A 478 -7.77 -19.53 2.55
CA LYS A 478 -6.96 -20.72 2.86
C LYS A 478 -7.12 -21.82 1.81
N THR A 479 -8.36 -22.09 1.43
CA THR A 479 -8.70 -23.09 0.42
C THR A 479 -8.11 -22.71 -0.94
N ALA A 480 -8.37 -21.50 -1.42
CA ALA A 480 -7.90 -21.02 -2.72
C ALA A 480 -6.38 -20.93 -2.79
N THR A 481 -5.69 -20.58 -1.70
CA THR A 481 -4.23 -20.64 -1.60
C THR A 481 -3.73 -22.06 -1.75
N LYS A 482 -4.31 -23.03 -1.01
CA LYS A 482 -3.90 -24.44 -1.08
C LYS A 482 -4.18 -25.07 -2.44
N LYS A 483 -5.21 -24.59 -3.13
CA LYS A 483 -5.61 -24.99 -4.49
C LYS A 483 -4.85 -24.24 -5.59
N GLU A 484 -3.88 -23.39 -5.25
CA GLU A 484 -3.11 -22.56 -6.20
C GLU A 484 -3.99 -21.63 -7.08
N ILE A 485 -5.19 -21.26 -6.60
CA ILE A 485 -6.13 -20.40 -7.34
C ILE A 485 -5.73 -18.92 -7.30
N ILE A 486 -5.07 -18.50 -6.22
CA ILE A 486 -4.73 -17.09 -6.01
C ILE A 486 -3.55 -16.68 -6.91
N VAL A 487 -3.76 -15.60 -7.65
CA VAL A 487 -2.74 -14.98 -8.50
C VAL A 487 -2.50 -13.54 -8.02
N ASN A 488 -1.26 -13.24 -7.63
CA ASN A 488 -0.82 -11.96 -7.08
C ASN A 488 0.28 -11.36 -7.97
N HIS A 489 -0.10 -10.42 -8.83
CA HIS A 489 0.82 -9.65 -9.65
C HIS A 489 1.53 -8.57 -8.82
N SER A 490 2.81 -8.28 -9.09
CA SER A 490 3.68 -7.29 -8.41
C SER A 490 4.22 -7.68 -7.02
N ASN A 491 3.44 -8.32 -6.14
CA ASN A 491 3.93 -8.90 -4.88
C ASN A 491 3.13 -10.15 -4.52
N LEU A 492 3.79 -11.31 -4.50
CA LEU A 492 3.16 -12.60 -4.18
C LEU A 492 2.54 -12.65 -2.78
N ARG A 493 3.09 -11.89 -1.82
CA ARG A 493 2.64 -11.83 -0.43
C ARG A 493 1.55 -10.79 -0.16
N GLN A 494 1.05 -10.09 -1.19
CA GLN A 494 0.02 -9.08 -1.02
C GLN A 494 -1.30 -9.52 -1.70
N LEU A 495 -2.27 -9.95 -0.90
CA LEU A 495 -3.56 -10.41 -1.41
C LEU A 495 -4.47 -9.25 -1.88
N ASN A 496 -4.35 -8.08 -1.26
CA ASN A 496 -5.21 -6.90 -1.41
C ASN A 496 -6.71 -7.24 -1.39
N PRO A 497 -7.21 -7.92 -0.34
CA PRO A 497 -8.51 -8.60 -0.34
C PRO A 497 -9.70 -7.65 -0.55
N THR A 498 -9.61 -6.40 -0.11
CA THR A 498 -10.71 -5.41 -0.20
C THR A 498 -10.63 -4.52 -1.45
N ARG A 499 -9.55 -4.64 -2.24
CA ARG A 499 -9.39 -3.85 -3.47
C ARG A 499 -10.31 -4.38 -4.58
N ASN A 500 -10.87 -3.46 -5.36
CA ASN A 500 -11.58 -3.78 -6.59
C ASN A 500 -10.63 -4.47 -7.59
N ALA A 501 -11.00 -5.65 -8.07
CA ALA A 501 -10.17 -6.46 -8.95
C ALA A 501 -10.20 -5.94 -10.39
N THR A 502 -9.04 -5.96 -11.04
CA THR A 502 -8.94 -5.69 -12.48
C THR A 502 -9.40 -6.89 -13.30
N ARG A 503 -9.73 -6.66 -14.57
CA ARG A 503 -10.16 -7.72 -15.50
C ARG A 503 -9.09 -8.80 -15.68
N ALA A 504 -7.81 -8.43 -15.66
CA ALA A 504 -6.69 -9.37 -15.69
C ALA A 504 -6.68 -10.30 -14.48
N GLU A 505 -6.92 -9.76 -13.28
CA GLU A 505 -6.91 -10.54 -12.05
C GLU A 505 -8.09 -11.50 -11.95
N VAL A 506 -9.28 -11.04 -12.37
CA VAL A 506 -10.45 -11.92 -12.46
C VAL A 506 -10.19 -13.04 -13.46
N ALA A 507 -9.64 -12.73 -14.64
CA ALA A 507 -9.30 -13.73 -15.64
C ALA A 507 -8.28 -14.76 -15.11
N ALA A 508 -7.24 -14.31 -14.41
CA ALA A 508 -6.22 -15.19 -13.84
C ALA A 508 -6.79 -16.17 -12.81
N MET A 509 -7.56 -15.68 -11.82
CA MET A 509 -8.14 -16.52 -10.76
C MET A 509 -9.22 -17.47 -11.30
N VAL A 510 -10.05 -17.03 -12.26
CA VAL A 510 -11.04 -17.91 -12.92
C VAL A 510 -10.33 -18.98 -13.74
N TYR A 511 -9.24 -18.65 -14.44
CA TYR A 511 -8.46 -19.65 -15.17
C TYR A 511 -7.85 -20.68 -14.23
N GLN A 512 -7.25 -20.27 -13.10
CA GLN A 512 -6.71 -21.23 -12.13
C GLN A 512 -7.80 -22.13 -11.53
N ALA A 513 -9.00 -21.60 -11.27
CA ALA A 513 -10.11 -22.43 -10.83
C ALA A 513 -10.55 -23.47 -11.90
N LEU A 514 -10.47 -23.13 -13.19
CA LEU A 514 -10.69 -24.08 -14.28
C LEU A 514 -9.59 -25.15 -14.38
N VAL A 515 -8.35 -24.81 -14.01
CA VAL A 515 -7.22 -25.76 -13.90
C VAL A 515 -7.48 -26.75 -12.76
N ASP A 516 -7.87 -26.27 -11.57
CA ASP A 516 -8.23 -27.15 -10.43
C ASP A 516 -9.41 -28.06 -10.80
N ALA A 517 -10.39 -27.56 -11.58
CA ALA A 517 -11.50 -28.35 -12.11
C ALA A 517 -11.11 -29.32 -13.25
N GLY A 518 -9.86 -29.31 -13.73
CA GLY A 518 -9.39 -30.20 -14.80
C GLY A 518 -9.94 -29.88 -16.20
N THR A 519 -10.49 -28.69 -16.41
CA THR A 519 -11.18 -28.30 -17.66
C THR A 519 -10.27 -27.57 -18.65
N VAL A 520 -9.16 -27.02 -18.18
CA VAL A 520 -8.10 -26.39 -18.98
C VAL A 520 -6.72 -26.84 -18.48
N SER A 521 -5.71 -26.75 -19.35
CA SER A 521 -4.34 -27.11 -19.00
C SER A 521 -3.72 -26.11 -18.03
N ALA A 522 -2.84 -26.58 -17.14
CA ALA A 522 -2.06 -25.69 -16.27
C ALA A 522 -1.15 -24.77 -17.09
N ILE A 523 -1.03 -23.52 -16.64
CA ILE A 523 -0.10 -22.51 -17.19
C ILE A 523 0.95 -22.22 -16.13
N THR A 524 2.22 -22.19 -16.53
CA THR A 524 3.32 -21.72 -15.67
C THR A 524 3.38 -20.19 -15.70
N ASN A 525 3.21 -19.54 -14.55
CA ASN A 525 3.23 -18.08 -14.43
C ASN A 525 3.66 -17.61 -13.04
N GLN A 526 4.74 -16.82 -12.96
CA GLN A 526 5.41 -16.42 -11.70
C GLN A 526 4.53 -15.72 -10.65
N TYR A 527 3.31 -15.31 -11.01
CA TYR A 527 2.37 -14.65 -10.12
C TYR A 527 1.36 -15.60 -9.44
N ILE A 528 1.37 -16.89 -9.81
CA ILE A 528 0.59 -17.92 -9.13
C ILE A 528 1.22 -18.18 -7.76
N VAL A 529 0.40 -18.09 -6.73
CA VAL A 529 0.85 -18.12 -5.35
C VAL A 529 0.95 -19.57 -4.85
N LYS A 530 2.12 -19.97 -4.36
CA LYS A 530 2.42 -21.34 -3.88
C LYS A 530 3.11 -21.34 -2.51
N PHE A 531 2.71 -22.27 -1.64
CA PHE A 531 3.22 -22.39 -0.26
C PHE A 531 3.37 -23.84 0.18
N ASP A 532 4.29 -24.09 1.11
CA ASP A 532 4.29 -25.31 1.92
C ASP A 532 3.23 -25.24 3.03
N ASP A 533 3.04 -26.35 3.74
CA ASP A 533 2.10 -26.46 4.85
C ASP A 533 2.49 -25.59 6.06
N ASP A 534 3.71 -25.03 6.07
CA ASP A 534 4.19 -24.06 7.06
C ASP A 534 3.85 -22.60 6.68
N GLY A 535 3.27 -22.36 5.50
CA GLY A 535 2.82 -21.04 5.07
C GLY A 535 3.93 -20.10 4.60
N ILE A 536 5.13 -20.62 4.35
CA ILE A 536 6.26 -19.86 3.82
C ILE A 536 6.25 -19.98 2.29
N PRO A 537 6.34 -18.88 1.52
CA PRO A 537 6.45 -19.00 0.07
C PRO A 537 7.70 -19.81 -0.19
N THR A 538 7.57 -20.84 -1.01
CA THR A 538 8.60 -21.87 -1.10
C THR A 538 8.68 -22.43 -2.50
N PHE A 539 9.74 -23.20 -2.73
CA PHE A 539 9.91 -23.98 -3.94
C PHE A 539 9.95 -25.47 -3.56
N ALA A 540 9.40 -26.33 -4.41
CA ALA A 540 9.36 -27.77 -4.20
C ALA A 540 10.78 -28.36 -4.17
N ASP A 541 11.69 -27.82 -4.99
CA ASP A 541 13.06 -28.33 -5.14
C ASP A 541 14.05 -27.85 -4.08
N ILE A 542 13.64 -26.99 -3.15
CA ILE A 542 14.49 -26.53 -2.04
C ILE A 542 14.23 -27.27 -0.73
N GLN A 543 13.21 -28.12 -0.63
CA GLN A 543 12.75 -28.67 0.65
C GLN A 543 13.83 -29.45 1.42
N ASN A 544 14.69 -30.17 0.68
CA ASN A 544 15.82 -30.93 1.23
C ASN A 544 17.17 -30.30 0.86
N HIS A 545 17.18 -29.03 0.45
CA HIS A 545 18.39 -28.34 0.01
C HIS A 545 19.01 -27.55 1.16
N TRP A 546 20.34 -27.61 1.32
CA TRP A 546 21.05 -26.94 2.41
C TRP A 546 20.83 -25.42 2.46
N ALA A 547 20.59 -24.81 1.30
CA ALA A 547 20.33 -23.37 1.19
C ALA A 547 18.87 -22.96 1.46
N LYS A 548 17.99 -23.90 1.86
CA LYS A 548 16.54 -23.67 2.01
C LYS A 548 16.21 -22.40 2.79
N GLU A 549 16.75 -22.29 4.00
CA GLU A 549 16.42 -21.17 4.92
C GLU A 549 16.86 -19.82 4.36
N PHE A 550 18.03 -19.74 3.73
CA PHE A 550 18.51 -18.52 3.07
C PHE A 550 17.59 -18.14 1.89
N ILE A 551 17.21 -19.11 1.08
CA ILE A 551 16.33 -18.91 -0.08
C ILE A 551 14.95 -18.45 0.39
N GLN A 552 14.36 -19.14 1.38
CA GLN A 552 13.06 -18.76 1.95
C GLN A 552 13.10 -17.37 2.58
N GLY A 553 14.17 -17.02 3.28
CA GLY A 553 14.33 -15.69 3.87
C GLY A 553 14.43 -14.57 2.82
N LEU A 554 15.20 -14.77 1.75
CA LEU A 554 15.23 -13.81 0.63
C LEU A 554 13.89 -13.76 -0.12
N LEU A 555 13.18 -14.88 -0.24
CA LEU A 555 11.89 -14.95 -0.92
C LEU A 555 10.79 -14.25 -0.10
N ALA A 556 10.84 -14.37 1.24
CA ALA A 556 9.93 -13.70 2.15
C ALA A 556 10.00 -12.17 2.03
N GLU A 557 11.21 -11.63 1.89
CA GLU A 557 11.43 -10.19 1.63
C GLU A 557 11.21 -9.79 0.16
N GLY A 558 10.76 -10.75 -0.67
CA GLY A 558 10.55 -10.54 -2.10
C GLY A 558 11.82 -10.24 -2.88
N MET A 559 13.02 -10.54 -2.37
CA MET A 559 14.31 -10.22 -3.01
C MET A 559 14.72 -11.21 -4.10
N ILE A 560 14.20 -12.43 -4.08
CA ILE A 560 14.43 -13.45 -5.12
C ILE A 560 13.12 -13.97 -5.71
N SER A 561 13.22 -14.67 -6.84
CA SER A 561 12.14 -15.44 -7.47
C SER A 561 12.67 -16.77 -8.02
N GLY A 562 11.77 -17.72 -8.21
CA GLY A 562 12.06 -19.02 -8.81
C GLY A 562 12.35 -18.91 -10.30
N VAL A 563 12.90 -19.97 -10.90
CA VAL A 563 12.97 -20.09 -12.36
C VAL A 563 11.60 -20.44 -12.96
N ASP A 564 10.76 -21.05 -12.14
CA ASP A 564 9.33 -21.25 -12.35
C ASP A 564 8.62 -21.20 -10.98
N ASN A 565 7.31 -21.45 -10.96
CA ASN A 565 6.50 -21.32 -9.75
C ASN A 565 6.80 -22.38 -8.70
N SER A 566 7.32 -23.52 -9.12
CA SER A 566 7.55 -24.69 -8.29
C SER A 566 9.04 -24.88 -7.99
N ASN A 567 9.95 -24.27 -8.74
CA ASN A 567 11.38 -24.54 -8.64
C ASN A 567 12.21 -23.25 -8.54
N PHE A 568 13.12 -23.24 -7.57
CA PHE A 568 14.20 -22.26 -7.50
C PHE A 568 15.39 -22.65 -8.37
N LYS A 569 15.59 -23.94 -8.58
CA LYS A 569 16.79 -24.62 -9.09
C LYS A 569 18.04 -24.18 -8.34
N PRO A 570 18.17 -24.51 -7.05
CA PRO A 570 19.28 -24.04 -6.23
C PRO A 570 20.65 -24.53 -6.72
N ASN A 571 20.69 -25.67 -7.42
CA ASN A 571 21.92 -26.25 -7.96
C ASN A 571 22.31 -25.74 -9.35
N ASP A 572 21.40 -25.03 -10.05
CA ASP A 572 21.71 -24.45 -11.36
C ASP A 572 22.71 -23.31 -11.21
N LYS A 573 23.53 -23.09 -12.23
CA LYS A 573 24.46 -21.96 -12.29
C LYS A 573 23.70 -20.66 -12.47
N ILE A 574 24.19 -19.59 -11.84
CA ILE A 574 23.61 -18.25 -11.99
C ILE A 574 24.44 -17.44 -12.98
N ASN A 575 23.78 -16.85 -13.97
CA ASN A 575 24.43 -15.97 -14.92
C ASN A 575 24.54 -14.53 -14.38
N ARG A 576 25.41 -13.74 -15.00
CA ARG A 576 25.72 -12.36 -14.58
C ARG A 576 24.51 -11.43 -14.65
N ALA A 577 23.60 -11.63 -15.61
CA ALA A 577 22.36 -10.84 -15.68
C ALA A 577 21.40 -11.13 -14.51
N GLN A 578 21.21 -12.42 -14.19
CA GLN A 578 20.44 -12.86 -13.03
C GLN A 578 21.05 -12.36 -11.72
N TYR A 579 22.37 -12.41 -11.59
CA TYR A 579 23.06 -11.89 -10.42
C TYR A 579 22.92 -10.37 -10.30
N ALA A 580 23.05 -9.61 -11.39
CA ALA A 580 22.83 -8.17 -11.38
C ALA A 580 21.40 -7.79 -10.94
N ALA A 581 20.39 -8.55 -11.39
CA ALA A 581 19.00 -8.38 -10.97
C ALA A 581 18.84 -8.62 -9.46
N LEU A 582 19.44 -9.68 -8.92
CA LEU A 582 19.44 -9.95 -7.49
C LEU A 582 20.09 -8.82 -6.69
N ILE A 583 21.29 -8.39 -7.06
CA ILE A 583 21.99 -7.28 -6.38
C ILE A 583 21.17 -6.00 -6.42
N SER A 584 20.59 -5.67 -7.57
CA SER A 584 19.76 -4.48 -7.71
C SER A 584 18.52 -4.52 -6.82
N LYS A 585 17.96 -5.71 -6.58
CA LYS A 585 16.75 -5.87 -5.76
C LYS A 585 17.09 -5.91 -4.27
N ALA A 586 18.13 -6.65 -3.91
CA ALA A 586 18.58 -6.83 -2.53
C ALA A 586 19.14 -5.52 -1.92
N PHE A 587 19.99 -4.80 -2.67
CA PHE A 587 20.73 -3.65 -2.12
C PHE A 587 20.30 -2.29 -2.67
N ASN A 588 19.51 -2.27 -3.76
CA ASN A 588 19.12 -1.05 -4.51
C ASN A 588 20.21 0.04 -4.53
N PRO A 589 21.41 -0.29 -5.03
CA PRO A 589 22.61 0.49 -4.75
C PRO A 589 22.56 1.88 -5.39
N ALA A 590 22.96 2.89 -4.62
CA ALA A 590 23.11 4.24 -5.11
C ALA A 590 24.29 4.34 -6.09
N PRO A 591 24.22 5.20 -7.12
CA PRO A 591 25.30 5.35 -8.07
C PRO A 591 26.52 6.06 -7.44
N LYS A 592 27.71 5.48 -7.62
CA LYS A 592 28.98 6.08 -7.21
C LYS A 592 29.45 7.12 -8.24
N ALA A 593 30.02 8.23 -7.79
CA ALA A 593 30.38 9.37 -8.65
C ALA A 593 31.40 8.98 -9.73
N GLU A 594 32.34 8.10 -9.39
CA GLU A 594 33.37 7.58 -10.28
C GLU A 594 32.86 6.53 -11.28
N ARG A 595 31.58 6.14 -11.23
CA ARG A 595 30.97 5.14 -12.11
C ARG A 595 29.75 5.74 -12.84
N PRO A 596 29.96 6.61 -13.85
CA PRO A 596 28.87 7.12 -14.68
C PRO A 596 28.19 5.99 -15.47
N ALA A 597 26.97 6.22 -15.95
CA ALA A 597 26.27 5.21 -16.75
C ALA A 597 27.11 4.75 -17.96
N LYS A 598 27.11 3.44 -18.23
CA LYS A 598 27.96 2.83 -19.27
C LYS A 598 27.14 1.92 -20.17
N GLN A 599 27.12 2.18 -21.46
CA GLN A 599 26.50 1.27 -22.42
C GLN A 599 27.45 0.09 -22.71
N PHE A 600 26.98 -1.13 -22.47
CA PHE A 600 27.72 -2.36 -22.81
C PHE A 600 27.29 -2.85 -24.18
N LYS A 601 28.25 -3.35 -24.99
CA LYS A 601 28.01 -3.73 -26.39
C LYS A 601 27.00 -4.86 -26.55
N ASP A 602 26.96 -5.78 -25.61
CA ASP A 602 26.08 -6.96 -25.58
C ASP A 602 24.79 -6.73 -24.79
N VAL A 603 24.55 -5.53 -24.25
CA VAL A 603 23.33 -5.18 -23.51
C VAL A 603 22.47 -4.24 -24.34
N SER A 604 21.49 -4.79 -25.04
CA SER A 604 20.54 -4.01 -25.84
C SER A 604 19.57 -3.20 -24.97
N ASP A 605 18.95 -2.17 -25.56
CA ASP A 605 17.91 -1.37 -24.90
C ASP A 605 16.66 -2.18 -24.51
N LYS A 606 16.46 -3.34 -25.14
CA LYS A 606 15.37 -4.29 -24.85
C LYS A 606 15.77 -5.39 -23.87
N SER A 607 17.01 -5.38 -23.36
CA SER A 607 17.42 -6.39 -22.38
C SER A 607 16.60 -6.23 -21.09
N TRP A 608 16.02 -7.33 -20.63
CA TRP A 608 15.28 -7.37 -19.36
C TRP A 608 16.14 -6.98 -18.15
N ALA A 609 17.46 -7.18 -18.24
CA ALA A 609 18.41 -6.90 -17.16
C ALA A 609 19.08 -5.53 -17.28
N LYS A 610 18.75 -4.71 -18.30
CA LYS A 610 19.45 -3.44 -18.60
C LYS A 610 19.60 -2.55 -17.36
N ASP A 611 18.48 -2.26 -16.70
CA ASP A 611 18.47 -1.32 -15.56
C ASP A 611 19.17 -1.91 -14.33
N ALA A 612 18.99 -3.21 -14.09
CA ALA A 612 19.67 -3.91 -13.02
C ALA A 612 21.19 -3.94 -13.23
N ILE A 613 21.65 -4.19 -14.46
CA ILE A 613 23.05 -4.14 -14.86
C ILE A 613 23.62 -2.73 -14.64
N GLN A 614 22.89 -1.68 -15.02
CA GLN A 614 23.33 -0.31 -14.75
C GLN A 614 23.42 -0.03 -13.25
N LYS A 615 22.44 -0.43 -12.45
CA LYS A 615 22.46 -0.24 -11.00
C LYS A 615 23.62 -0.97 -10.34
N ALA A 616 23.79 -2.26 -10.62
CA ALA A 616 24.89 -3.05 -10.08
C ALA A 616 26.26 -2.51 -10.52
N TYR A 617 26.38 -2.05 -11.78
CA TYR A 617 27.60 -1.42 -12.27
C TYR A 617 27.90 -0.10 -11.59
N ARG A 618 26.93 0.81 -11.52
CA ARG A 618 27.11 2.15 -10.93
C ARG A 618 27.28 2.08 -9.41
N GLY A 619 26.69 1.07 -8.76
CA GLY A 619 26.89 0.77 -7.33
C GLY A 619 28.23 0.13 -7.01
N GLY A 620 29.02 -0.26 -8.00
CA GLY A 620 30.33 -0.87 -7.80
C GLY A 620 30.32 -2.37 -7.49
N PHE A 621 29.16 -3.04 -7.60
CA PHE A 621 29.05 -4.48 -7.39
C PHE A 621 29.57 -5.28 -8.59
N LEU A 622 29.35 -4.80 -9.82
CA LEU A 622 29.73 -5.52 -11.03
C LEU A 622 30.47 -4.62 -12.02
N SER A 623 31.35 -5.22 -12.81
CA SER A 623 32.09 -4.55 -13.89
C SER A 623 31.94 -5.34 -15.18
N GLY A 624 31.98 -4.66 -16.33
CA GLY A 624 32.07 -5.34 -17.64
C GLY A 624 33.51 -5.74 -17.97
N TYR A 625 33.66 -6.54 -19.01
CA TYR A 625 34.95 -6.99 -19.50
C TYR A 625 35.68 -5.91 -20.30
N ALA A 626 37.00 -6.11 -20.47
CA ALA A 626 37.87 -5.21 -21.21
C ALA A 626 37.44 -5.00 -22.68
N ASN A 627 36.78 -6.00 -23.30
CA ASN A 627 36.28 -5.92 -24.67
C ASN A 627 35.03 -5.02 -24.84
N GLY A 628 34.47 -4.48 -23.74
CA GLY A 628 33.30 -3.62 -23.72
C GLY A 628 31.96 -4.36 -23.57
N ASN A 629 31.98 -5.69 -23.45
CA ASN A 629 30.80 -6.49 -23.12
C ASN A 629 30.60 -6.55 -21.59
N PHE A 630 29.36 -6.77 -21.16
CA PHE A 630 29.03 -7.13 -19.80
C PHE A 630 29.14 -8.65 -19.56
N GLY A 631 28.85 -9.47 -20.57
CA GLY A 631 28.82 -10.93 -20.47
C GLY A 631 27.52 -11.44 -19.86
N GLN A 632 26.35 -10.96 -20.33
CA GLN A 632 25.06 -11.22 -19.66
C GLN A 632 24.75 -12.71 -19.41
N ALA A 633 25.15 -13.57 -20.34
CA ALA A 633 24.89 -15.01 -20.30
C ALA A 633 25.96 -15.81 -19.55
N ASP A 634 27.11 -15.20 -19.22
CA ASP A 634 28.19 -15.94 -18.58
C ASP A 634 27.82 -16.20 -17.11
N ASN A 635 28.23 -17.36 -16.60
CA ASN A 635 28.04 -17.70 -15.20
C ASN A 635 29.03 -16.93 -14.31
N VAL A 636 28.57 -16.58 -13.10
CA VAL A 636 29.42 -15.92 -12.10
C VAL A 636 30.24 -16.97 -11.35
N LYS A 637 31.52 -16.72 -11.08
CA LYS A 637 32.35 -17.60 -10.23
C LYS A 637 32.17 -17.27 -8.75
N ARG A 638 32.44 -18.22 -7.85
CA ARG A 638 32.31 -17.99 -6.39
C ARG A 638 33.17 -16.82 -5.90
N ALA A 639 34.43 -16.72 -6.34
CA ALA A 639 35.29 -15.59 -5.98
C ALA A 639 34.73 -14.25 -6.48
N ASP A 640 34.14 -14.21 -7.68
CA ASP A 640 33.55 -12.99 -8.24
C ASP A 640 32.33 -12.52 -7.44
N VAL A 641 31.53 -13.43 -6.86
CA VAL A 641 30.41 -13.09 -5.97
C VAL A 641 30.93 -12.41 -4.70
N ILE A 642 31.98 -12.97 -4.08
CA ILE A 642 32.60 -12.41 -2.88
C ILE A 642 33.18 -11.02 -3.16
N VAL A 643 33.97 -10.90 -4.23
CA VAL A 643 34.55 -9.62 -4.67
C VAL A 643 33.45 -8.60 -4.94
N SER A 644 32.36 -9.02 -5.58
CA SER A 644 31.22 -8.18 -5.90
C SER A 644 30.53 -7.63 -4.65
N LEU A 645 30.24 -8.47 -3.65
CA LEU A 645 29.58 -8.06 -2.42
C LEU A 645 30.47 -7.13 -1.59
N VAL A 646 31.74 -7.48 -1.37
CA VAL A 646 32.68 -6.68 -0.58
C VAL A 646 32.90 -5.31 -1.20
N ASN A 647 33.19 -5.23 -2.50
CA ASN A 647 33.44 -3.96 -3.17
C ASN A 647 32.18 -3.10 -3.34
N GLY A 648 31.03 -3.75 -3.60
CA GLY A 648 29.75 -3.08 -3.72
C GLY A 648 29.35 -2.38 -2.44
N LEU A 649 29.44 -3.11 -1.32
CA LEU A 649 29.10 -2.64 0.03
C LEU A 649 30.20 -1.79 0.67
N GLY A 650 31.40 -1.72 0.07
CA GLY A 650 32.51 -0.94 0.61
C GLY A 650 33.06 -1.53 1.92
N LEU A 651 33.01 -2.85 2.08
CA LEU A 651 33.52 -3.54 3.26
C LEU A 651 35.04 -3.62 3.21
N ASN A 652 35.67 -3.56 4.39
CA ASN A 652 37.11 -3.70 4.53
C ASN A 652 37.43 -4.27 5.91
N GLU A 653 38.07 -5.44 5.94
CA GLU A 653 38.58 -6.05 7.17
C GLU A 653 39.93 -6.71 6.87
N SER A 654 40.76 -6.87 7.91
CA SER A 654 42.05 -7.55 7.81
C SER A 654 42.13 -8.68 8.83
N ASP A 655 42.47 -9.88 8.38
CA ASP A 655 42.76 -11.01 9.25
C ASP A 655 43.84 -11.89 8.58
N PRO A 656 45.06 -11.95 9.14
CA PRO A 656 46.15 -12.70 8.52
C PRO A 656 45.90 -14.21 8.49
N ASN A 657 44.99 -14.71 9.33
CA ASN A 657 44.72 -16.14 9.47
C ASN A 657 43.43 -16.57 8.76
N ALA A 658 42.62 -15.63 8.24
CA ALA A 658 41.32 -15.97 7.63
C ALA A 658 41.44 -16.95 6.47
N LEU A 659 42.54 -16.91 5.71
CA LEU A 659 42.76 -17.83 4.59
C LEU A 659 43.13 -19.25 5.03
N ASP A 660 43.61 -19.44 6.28
CA ASP A 660 43.97 -20.76 6.80
C ASP A 660 42.74 -21.65 7.10
N LEU A 661 41.55 -21.05 7.07
CA LEU A 661 40.27 -21.77 7.12
C LEU A 661 39.99 -22.56 5.83
N TYR A 662 40.68 -22.23 4.73
CA TYR A 662 40.44 -22.85 3.42
C TYR A 662 41.59 -23.78 3.01
N ASP A 663 41.25 -25.05 2.75
CA ASP A 663 42.22 -26.05 2.28
C ASP A 663 42.65 -25.80 0.82
N ASP A 664 41.81 -25.09 0.06
CA ASP A 664 42.04 -24.66 -1.32
C ASP A 664 42.45 -23.18 -1.42
N LYS A 665 43.03 -22.60 -0.36
CA LYS A 665 43.49 -21.21 -0.34
C LYS A 665 44.48 -20.86 -1.46
N GLY A 666 45.25 -21.84 -1.94
CA GLY A 666 46.17 -21.67 -3.08
C GLY A 666 45.47 -21.41 -4.42
N ASP A 667 44.18 -21.76 -4.55
CA ASP A 667 43.39 -21.56 -5.75
C ASP A 667 42.69 -20.18 -5.77
N ILE A 668 42.77 -19.41 -4.68
CA ILE A 668 42.18 -18.07 -4.59
C ILE A 668 42.93 -17.13 -5.54
N PRO A 669 42.24 -16.54 -6.54
CA PRO A 669 42.89 -15.60 -7.43
C PRO A 669 43.43 -14.39 -6.66
N SER A 670 44.61 -13.90 -7.03
CA SER A 670 45.28 -12.79 -6.35
C SER A 670 44.43 -11.51 -6.28
N TYR A 671 43.54 -11.28 -7.24
CA TYR A 671 42.63 -10.13 -7.25
C TYR A 671 41.50 -10.21 -6.22
N ALA A 672 41.27 -11.39 -5.62
CA ALA A 672 40.16 -11.66 -4.72
C ALA A 672 40.61 -11.87 -3.27
N THR A 673 41.91 -11.95 -3.00
CA THR A 673 42.47 -12.32 -1.69
C THR A 673 41.93 -11.47 -0.55
N ASP A 674 42.00 -10.14 -0.68
CA ASP A 674 41.57 -9.21 0.38
C ASP A 674 40.05 -9.26 0.60
N GLN A 675 39.29 -9.45 -0.49
CA GLN A 675 37.83 -9.58 -0.41
C GLN A 675 37.42 -10.90 0.23
N VAL A 676 38.14 -12.00 -0.02
CA VAL A 676 37.89 -13.27 0.67
C VAL A 676 38.18 -13.13 2.16
N ILE A 677 39.29 -12.49 2.55
CA ILE A 677 39.58 -12.19 3.96
C ILE A 677 38.44 -11.40 4.59
N THR A 678 38.01 -10.32 3.93
CA THR A 678 36.95 -9.45 4.43
C THR A 678 35.63 -10.19 4.58
N ALA A 679 35.18 -10.90 3.55
CA ALA A 679 33.93 -11.64 3.58
C ALA A 679 33.94 -12.77 4.61
N THR A 680 35.07 -13.43 4.81
CA THR A 680 35.22 -14.45 5.86
C THR A 680 35.05 -13.84 7.24
N LYS A 681 35.70 -12.70 7.49
CA LYS A 681 35.61 -12.01 8.78
C LYS A 681 34.20 -11.50 9.10
N LYS A 682 33.48 -11.07 8.06
CA LYS A 682 32.09 -10.61 8.14
C LYS A 682 31.06 -11.75 8.14
N LEU A 683 31.50 -13.01 8.19
CA LEU A 683 30.63 -14.19 8.15
C LEU A 683 29.75 -14.27 6.88
N ILE A 684 30.19 -13.63 5.78
CA ILE A 684 29.47 -13.62 4.49
C ILE A 684 29.68 -14.94 3.73
N VAL A 685 30.84 -15.58 3.90
CA VAL A 685 31.17 -16.80 3.15
C VAL A 685 30.37 -17.99 3.68
N VAL A 686 29.63 -18.64 2.78
CA VAL A 686 28.88 -19.88 3.07
C VAL A 686 29.35 -20.99 2.14
N ASN A 687 29.96 -22.04 2.70
CA ASN A 687 30.59 -23.14 1.99
C ASN A 687 29.86 -24.45 2.27
N SER A 688 29.31 -25.06 1.22
CA SER A 688 28.62 -26.34 1.28
C SER A 688 29.12 -27.27 0.17
N PRO A 689 29.24 -28.59 0.42
CA PRO A 689 29.00 -29.26 1.71
C PRO A 689 30.18 -29.16 2.70
N ASP A 690 31.36 -28.76 2.24
CA ASP A 690 32.58 -28.69 3.06
C ASP A 690 32.94 -27.22 3.36
N GLN A 691 32.86 -26.85 4.63
CA GLN A 691 33.13 -25.49 5.11
C GLN A 691 34.56 -25.02 4.79
N ARG A 692 35.53 -25.94 4.67
CA ARG A 692 36.95 -25.65 4.37
C ARG A 692 37.27 -25.55 2.89
N LYS A 693 36.29 -25.68 1.99
CA LYS A 693 36.49 -25.63 0.53
C LYS A 693 35.75 -24.46 -0.13
N LEU A 694 36.48 -23.39 -0.43
CA LEU A 694 35.91 -22.19 -1.03
C LEU A 694 35.50 -22.40 -2.50
N ASN A 695 36.24 -23.23 -3.24
CA ASN A 695 36.13 -23.47 -4.68
C ASN A 695 36.08 -22.17 -5.50
N PRO A 696 37.08 -21.26 -5.36
CA PRO A 696 36.98 -19.86 -5.76
C PRO A 696 36.79 -19.67 -7.28
N VAL A 697 37.36 -20.55 -8.10
CA VAL A 697 37.31 -20.45 -9.57
C VAL A 697 36.09 -21.15 -10.19
N ARG A 698 35.32 -21.90 -9.40
CA ARG A 698 34.13 -22.62 -9.88
C ARG A 698 32.97 -21.64 -10.07
N GLU A 699 32.15 -21.91 -11.09
CA GLU A 699 30.87 -21.24 -11.29
C GLU A 699 29.93 -21.48 -10.09
N ALA A 700 29.43 -20.38 -9.54
CA ALA A 700 28.51 -20.36 -8.42
C ALA A 700 27.11 -20.82 -8.85
N THR A 701 26.47 -21.58 -7.97
CA THR A 701 25.08 -21.97 -8.09
C THR A 701 24.16 -20.90 -7.51
N ARG A 702 22.88 -20.95 -7.87
CA ARG A 702 21.86 -20.02 -7.38
C ARG A 702 21.71 -20.09 -5.85
N GLY A 703 21.76 -21.28 -5.26
CA GLY A 703 21.69 -21.48 -3.81
C GLY A 703 22.88 -20.88 -3.07
N GLU A 704 24.08 -21.02 -3.63
CA GLU A 704 25.30 -20.43 -3.05
C GLU A 704 25.26 -18.91 -3.04
N VAL A 705 24.82 -18.31 -4.15
CA VAL A 705 24.68 -16.86 -4.23
C VAL A 705 23.58 -16.36 -3.31
N ALA A 706 22.45 -17.06 -3.21
CA ALA A 706 21.39 -16.71 -2.25
C ALA A 706 21.91 -16.68 -0.81
N ALA A 707 22.68 -17.70 -0.40
CA ALA A 707 23.24 -17.77 0.95
C ALA A 707 24.21 -16.61 1.25
N MET A 708 25.14 -16.31 0.34
CA MET A 708 26.10 -15.21 0.54
C MET A 708 25.44 -13.83 0.51
N VAL A 709 24.44 -13.62 -0.36
CA VAL A 709 23.66 -12.36 -0.39
C VAL A 709 22.87 -12.19 0.91
N TYR A 710 22.25 -13.26 1.42
CA TYR A 710 21.54 -13.22 2.69
C TYR A 710 22.45 -12.81 3.85
N GLN A 711 23.64 -13.43 3.96
CA GLN A 711 24.60 -13.08 5.00
C GLN A 711 25.10 -11.64 4.87
N ALA A 712 25.34 -11.16 3.64
CA ALA A 712 25.71 -9.77 3.42
C ALA A 712 24.59 -8.78 3.84
N LEU A 713 23.32 -9.13 3.63
CA LEU A 713 22.20 -8.31 4.10
C LEU A 713 22.04 -8.33 5.63
N LEU A 714 22.36 -9.45 6.27
CA LEU A 714 22.40 -9.58 7.73
C LEU A 714 23.50 -8.69 8.32
N ASP A 715 24.70 -8.70 7.73
CA ASP A 715 25.81 -7.81 8.12
C ASP A 715 25.43 -6.32 8.01
N GLN A 716 24.70 -5.94 6.96
CA GLN A 716 24.22 -4.57 6.78
C GLN A 716 23.04 -4.20 7.69
N GLY A 717 22.52 -5.13 8.50
CA GLY A 717 21.33 -4.93 9.34
C GLY A 717 20.03 -4.76 8.56
N THR A 718 20.03 -5.08 7.26
CA THR A 718 18.82 -5.06 6.43
C THR A 718 17.94 -6.26 6.76
N LEU A 719 18.56 -7.43 6.96
CA LEU A 719 17.92 -8.58 7.58
C LEU A 719 18.34 -8.65 9.05
N THR A 720 17.48 -9.18 9.90
CA THR A 720 17.74 -9.34 11.34
C THR A 720 17.60 -10.79 11.82
N ALA A 721 16.94 -11.65 11.03
CA ALA A 721 16.85 -13.07 11.33
C ALA A 721 18.16 -13.76 10.93
N ALA A 722 18.87 -14.34 11.90
CA ALA A 722 20.02 -15.18 11.60
C ALA A 722 19.56 -16.57 11.13
N VAL A 723 20.22 -17.11 10.11
CA VAL A 723 20.06 -18.50 9.66
C VAL A 723 21.05 -19.37 10.42
N ASN A 724 20.57 -20.42 11.08
CA ASN A 724 21.43 -21.35 11.81
C ASN A 724 21.94 -22.44 10.85
N SER A 725 23.11 -22.22 10.26
CA SER A 725 23.68 -23.13 9.25
C SER A 725 25.13 -23.47 9.56
N GLU A 726 25.44 -24.77 9.54
CA GLU A 726 26.80 -25.30 9.68
C GLU A 726 27.75 -24.88 8.53
N TYR A 727 27.18 -24.42 7.42
CA TYR A 727 27.92 -24.04 6.22
C TYR A 727 28.45 -22.60 6.26
N ILE A 728 28.02 -21.78 7.23
CA ILE A 728 28.55 -20.41 7.42
C ILE A 728 29.97 -20.53 7.94
N VAL A 729 30.96 -19.97 7.24
CA VAL A 729 32.38 -20.07 7.64
C VAL A 729 32.61 -19.15 8.84
N VAL A 730 32.83 -19.74 10.02
CA VAL A 730 33.16 -19.02 11.26
C VAL A 730 34.65 -19.21 11.53
N GLY A 731 35.38 -18.10 11.65
CA GLY A 731 36.83 -18.08 11.92
C GLY A 731 37.19 -18.04 13.39
#